data_AF-A0A8T4XGD3-F1
#
_entry.id   AF-A0A8T4XGD3-F1
#
_cell.length_a   1.000
_cell.length_b   1.000
_cell.length_c   1.000
_cell.angle_alpha   90.00
_cell.angle_beta   90.00
_cell.angle_gamma   90.00
#
_symmetry.space_group_name_H-M   'P 1'
#
loop_
_entity.id
_entity.type
_entity.pdbx_description
1 polymer ?
#
loop_
_entity_poly.entity_id
_entity_poly.type
_entity_poly.pdbx_seq_one_letter_code
_entity_poly.pdbx_strand_id
1 'polypeptide(L)'
;MGFLRKIGFKKFLLIADFSLLSLILLLLICQAELSYAADGQKIRVYGFVVDSSNNRALCGAKIGMISRAWVGGRITEQQIIVAETDSLGFFEIYVDGFRDYIFFAYYDDTSTPGVDYISAYKSVLVRDQPQYINFSLFPSASINLTGDPFFSPEENAFLLEVKDEDGMLGNLGLTIQVYESRFILRDSRFVFVPADINVKIEVSIFREIGRGPAMRIASFIIPDGEYLNLKRGEQATLDLKLYRLKSEAYINLPSFIEYVKALADKIGVLSNYERVKISNAEGLLMRARAYIDQGDYVSAQADLYESFLILADTRDSLISMFQNSAFSTIFVTLLIGFSSSALGAIMFRNRFKRFLTSLIIYIILALALYYMYPGYIFVQDPDYNPMVRMVGKSAVVPVLLVSSFAVGFILINAPYNYGERSDRRTLSIRSAIIAAFSIATENLKRRKFRTILVTSIILISVAAFISLTSFSHERGFMSDKIRKKAPSQGIFLFQQSNNSEVYPFGPVESYVLDWLSKNDKIRLMSILLKNFPQVSPSPYVPPQPLGNIINPYLSLSYSVLGVIGLKPSLETEIIKINQIIDEGNGRFLEDNDLNGILISEEASKSLNVKLGDKIVFCGMNFTVIGIFNSAKLKEVIDLDGNPVLPKEIFVTSMDGQLIYTPRYVAPENVVILVSETASRLPLKIVVSRVNIQTHKVEDMLPLARALTLTFERVETFVSFGDEIIHFYIGDRFVSYGFTEMLVLLILTSLNIGVTMLNSVYERRREIVTLSTVGLNPSQISAIFVAEALIIAFITGSLGYLLGLIGYYVFFSLSLSTLVVKYKVEAAWGVLALFFSIFSSMIGALLPSLKASIIATPSLLRRFMIPREVEEKEECCVEIPIKIIDSKELLDFIRFIEARLREYSKPSCIEERVDYVKLEGDESNPESLRIKFYYKYGSSNVNTRNNLFITKDKRGTYVINLSIRSLLPAKRINVWQTAAFIRRLTLEYTEREKIKI
;
A
#
# COMPACT_ATOMS: atom_id res chain seq x y z
N MET A 1 9.72 41.53 44.91
CA MET A 1 9.71 42.89 45.49
C MET A 1 10.68 43.73 44.69
N GLY A 2 10.22 44.76 43.96
CA GLY A 2 11.12 45.68 43.23
C GLY A 2 10.80 46.03 41.77
N PHE A 3 9.63 45.68 41.22
CA PHE A 3 9.24 46.13 39.86
C PHE A 3 7.71 46.31 39.70
N LEU A 4 7.03 46.81 40.74
CA LEU A 4 5.58 47.02 40.77
C LEU A 4 5.19 48.35 41.45
N ARG A 5 5.82 49.46 41.07
CA ARG A 5 5.42 50.78 41.63
C ARG A 5 5.48 52.00 40.70
N LYS A 6 5.44 51.79 39.39
CA LYS A 6 5.16 52.84 38.40
C LYS A 6 4.36 52.24 37.25
N ILE A 7 3.04 52.22 37.40
CA ILE A 7 1.97 52.32 36.38
C ILE A 7 0.68 52.17 37.21
N GLY A 8 0.41 53.19 38.02
CA GLY A 8 -0.87 53.37 38.69
C GLY A 8 -1.52 54.61 38.09
N PHE A 9 -2.85 54.60 38.01
CA PHE A 9 -3.72 55.76 37.72
C PHE A 9 -4.06 56.17 36.28
N LYS A 10 -3.73 55.38 35.24
CA LYS A 10 -4.27 55.63 33.88
C LYS A 10 -5.11 54.51 33.23
N LYS A 11 -5.24 53.35 33.89
CA LYS A 11 -6.05 52.22 33.38
C LYS A 11 -7.41 52.03 34.04
N PHE A 12 -7.75 52.81 35.07
CA PHE A 12 -9.05 52.72 35.73
C PHE A 12 -10.13 53.61 35.07
N LEU A 13 -9.73 54.66 34.32
CA LEU A 13 -10.69 55.46 33.53
C LEU A 13 -11.11 54.77 32.22
N LEU A 14 -10.21 54.00 31.58
CA LEU A 14 -10.52 53.29 30.33
C LEU A 14 -11.49 52.09 30.50
N ILE A 15 -11.58 51.52 31.71
CA ILE A 15 -12.53 50.44 32.02
C ILE A 15 -13.91 51.01 32.37
N ALA A 16 -13.98 52.24 32.91
CA ALA A 16 -15.23 52.95 33.15
C ALA A 16 -15.85 53.50 31.84
N ASP A 17 -15.03 53.90 30.87
CA ASP A 17 -15.53 54.31 29.54
C ASP A 17 -16.03 53.12 28.72
N PHE A 18 -15.44 51.92 28.87
CA PHE A 18 -15.92 50.71 28.18
C PHE A 18 -17.20 50.14 28.79
N SER A 19 -17.41 50.26 30.10
CA SER A 19 -18.67 49.88 30.73
C SER A 19 -19.80 50.85 30.37
N LEU A 20 -19.52 52.16 30.25
CA LEU A 20 -20.50 53.14 29.78
C LEU A 20 -20.82 52.97 28.29
N LEU A 21 -19.81 52.72 27.44
CA LEU A 21 -19.99 52.48 26.01
C LEU A 21 -20.71 51.15 25.77
N SER A 22 -20.44 50.09 26.55
CA SER A 22 -21.17 48.83 26.46
C SER A 22 -22.58 48.93 27.02
N LEU A 23 -22.85 49.76 28.04
CA LEU A 23 -24.19 50.05 28.53
C LEU A 23 -24.99 50.90 27.54
N ILE A 24 -24.35 51.87 26.86
CA ILE A 24 -24.96 52.66 25.78
C ILE A 24 -25.18 51.79 24.53
N LEU A 25 -24.28 50.85 24.23
CA LEU A 25 -24.48 49.87 23.16
C LEU A 25 -25.59 48.88 23.55
N LEU A 26 -25.67 48.43 24.81
CA LEU A 26 -26.76 47.59 25.31
C LEU A 26 -28.08 48.36 25.33
N LEU A 27 -28.09 49.67 25.65
CA LEU A 27 -29.28 50.52 25.62
C LEU A 27 -29.70 50.88 24.19
N LEU A 28 -28.75 50.99 23.24
CA LEU A 28 -29.03 51.13 21.80
C LEU A 28 -29.54 49.82 21.19
N ILE A 29 -29.00 48.68 21.62
CA ILE A 29 -29.47 47.34 21.23
C ILE A 29 -30.83 47.05 21.88
N CYS A 30 -31.05 47.48 23.13
CA CYS A 30 -32.32 47.33 23.83
C CYS A 30 -33.37 48.35 23.35
N GLN A 31 -32.99 49.55 22.87
CA GLN A 31 -33.88 50.45 22.12
C GLN A 31 -34.17 49.95 20.70
N ALA A 32 -33.23 49.26 20.06
CA ALA A 32 -33.47 48.56 18.80
C ALA A 32 -34.40 47.35 18.99
N GLU A 33 -34.31 46.63 20.12
CA GLU A 33 -35.25 45.55 20.47
C GLU A 33 -36.60 46.07 20.96
N LEU A 34 -36.68 47.20 21.67
CA LEU A 34 -37.96 47.82 22.06
C LEU A 34 -38.71 48.49 20.90
N SER A 35 -38.06 48.70 19.75
CA SER A 35 -38.75 49.13 18.52
C SER A 35 -39.44 47.95 17.80
N TYR A 36 -39.22 46.70 18.25
CA TYR A 36 -39.86 45.48 17.75
C TYR A 36 -41.02 44.98 18.60
N ALA A 37 -41.47 45.80 19.55
CA ALA A 37 -42.74 45.61 20.27
C ALA A 37 -43.75 46.69 19.86
N ALA A 38 -43.84 46.98 18.55
CA ALA A 38 -44.97 47.71 17.99
C ALA A 38 -46.15 46.73 17.85
N ASP A 39 -46.97 46.74 18.89
CA ASP A 39 -48.41 46.49 18.91
C ASP A 39 -49.05 46.11 17.56
N GLY A 40 -49.40 44.82 17.40
CA GLY A 40 -50.54 44.26 16.65
C GLY A 40 -51.00 44.84 15.30
N GLN A 41 -50.26 45.71 14.64
CA GLN A 41 -50.72 46.39 13.44
C GLN A 41 -50.53 45.46 12.25
N LYS A 42 -51.63 44.81 11.89
CA LYS A 42 -51.72 43.99 10.69
C LYS A 42 -51.65 44.86 9.44
N ILE A 43 -50.60 44.67 8.65
CA ILE A 43 -50.33 45.40 7.41
C ILE A 43 -50.87 44.63 6.23
N ARG A 44 -51.59 45.35 5.38
CA ARG A 44 -52.21 44.82 4.17
C ARG A 44 -51.15 44.56 3.10
N VAL A 45 -51.08 43.32 2.63
CA VAL A 45 -50.29 42.89 1.47
C VAL A 45 -51.28 42.37 0.44
N TYR A 46 -51.29 42.95 -0.76
CA TYR A 46 -52.30 42.64 -1.77
C TYR A 46 -51.72 42.68 -3.18
N GLY A 47 -52.41 42.03 -4.11
CA GLY A 47 -52.07 42.11 -5.52
C GLY A 47 -52.79 41.05 -6.34
N PHE A 48 -52.24 40.75 -7.51
CA PHE A 48 -52.86 39.86 -8.48
C PHE A 48 -51.95 38.67 -8.82
N VAL A 49 -52.55 37.50 -8.99
CA VAL A 49 -51.93 36.32 -9.57
C VAL A 49 -52.47 36.14 -10.99
N VAL A 50 -51.56 36.22 -11.97
CA VAL A 50 -51.90 36.15 -13.40
C VAL A 50 -51.07 35.08 -14.09
N ASP A 51 -51.61 34.52 -15.15
CA ASP A 51 -50.90 33.64 -16.08
C ASP A 51 -49.93 34.47 -16.94
N SER A 52 -48.65 34.11 -16.92
CA SER A 52 -47.61 34.85 -17.64
C SER A 52 -47.72 34.77 -19.17
N SER A 53 -48.43 33.78 -19.73
CA SER A 53 -48.53 33.58 -21.19
C SER A 53 -49.60 34.47 -21.83
N ASN A 54 -50.68 34.75 -21.10
CA ASN A 54 -51.89 35.38 -21.64
C ASN A 54 -52.44 36.51 -20.75
N ASN A 55 -51.78 36.82 -19.63
CA ASN A 55 -52.17 37.82 -18.62
C ASN A 55 -53.58 37.64 -18.05
N ARG A 56 -54.16 36.43 -18.13
CA ARG A 56 -55.46 36.13 -17.52
C ARG A 56 -55.30 35.95 -16.01
N ALA A 57 -56.27 36.43 -15.27
CA ALA A 57 -56.36 36.23 -13.83
C ALA A 57 -56.55 34.75 -13.48
N LEU A 58 -55.80 34.26 -12.49
CA LEU A 58 -55.93 32.90 -11.98
C LEU A 58 -56.83 32.89 -10.75
N CYS A 59 -58.02 32.29 -10.87
CA CYS A 59 -59.01 32.16 -9.81
C CYS A 59 -58.72 30.90 -8.96
N GLY A 60 -58.65 31.03 -7.63
CA GLY A 60 -58.36 29.90 -6.74
C GLY A 60 -56.87 29.58 -6.57
N ALA A 61 -55.97 30.47 -6.99
CA ALA A 61 -54.54 30.39 -6.71
C ALA A 61 -54.29 30.57 -5.21
N LYS A 62 -53.52 29.67 -4.62
CA LYS A 62 -53.21 29.65 -3.19
C LYS A 62 -51.94 30.43 -2.94
N ILE A 63 -51.98 31.28 -1.91
CA ILE A 63 -50.84 32.10 -1.50
C ILE A 63 -50.49 31.73 -0.08
N GLY A 64 -49.27 31.26 0.07
CA GLY A 64 -48.69 30.99 1.37
C GLY A 64 -47.61 32.00 1.71
N MET A 65 -47.34 32.11 3.00
CA MET A 65 -46.29 32.95 3.52
C MET A 65 -45.42 32.16 4.49
N ILE A 66 -44.13 32.49 4.49
CA ILE A 66 -43.15 31.99 5.46
C ILE A 66 -42.60 33.21 6.19
N SER A 67 -42.82 33.28 7.50
CA SER A 67 -42.20 34.29 8.35
C SER A 67 -40.83 33.82 8.80
N ARG A 68 -39.78 34.63 8.62
CA ARG A 68 -38.47 34.36 9.21
C ARG A 68 -38.37 35.07 10.55
N ALA A 69 -38.47 34.30 11.64
CA ALA A 69 -38.25 34.82 12.99
C ALA A 69 -36.89 34.35 13.53
N TRP A 70 -36.08 35.29 14.01
CA TRP A 70 -34.84 35.02 14.72
C TRP A 70 -35.18 34.83 16.20
N VAL A 71 -35.22 33.59 16.68
CA VAL A 71 -35.53 33.29 18.09
C VAL A 71 -34.42 32.42 18.66
N GLY A 72 -33.64 32.96 19.61
CA GLY A 72 -32.64 32.19 20.37
C GLY A 72 -31.51 31.58 19.54
N GLY A 73 -31.04 32.25 18.48
CA GLY A 73 -29.94 31.77 17.64
C GLY A 73 -30.31 30.67 16.64
N ARG A 74 -31.60 30.39 16.45
CA ARG A 74 -32.12 29.54 15.36
C ARG A 74 -33.19 30.29 14.57
N ILE A 75 -33.24 30.05 13.26
CA ILE A 75 -34.30 30.53 12.38
C ILE A 75 -35.44 29.51 12.50
N THR A 76 -36.61 29.94 12.99
CA THR A 76 -37.84 29.12 12.96
C THR A 76 -38.67 29.53 11.75
N GLU A 77 -38.87 28.61 10.81
CA GLU A 77 -39.74 28.78 9.64
C GLU A 77 -41.07 28.05 9.89
N GLN A 78 -42.19 28.76 9.78
CA GLN A 78 -43.53 28.17 9.79
C GLN A 78 -44.20 28.52 8.45
N GLN A 79 -44.63 27.51 7.72
CA GLN A 79 -45.36 27.65 6.46
C GLN A 79 -46.86 27.72 6.77
N ILE A 80 -47.53 28.78 6.35
CA ILE A 80 -48.98 28.94 6.51
C ILE A 80 -49.58 29.30 5.15
N ILE A 81 -50.61 28.58 4.72
CA ILE A 81 -51.46 28.95 3.56
C ILE A 81 -52.51 29.91 4.09
N VAL A 82 -52.61 31.11 3.52
CA VAL A 82 -53.35 32.22 4.16
C VAL A 82 -54.49 32.75 3.28
N ALA A 83 -54.36 32.71 1.96
CA ALA A 83 -55.39 33.25 1.06
C ALA A 83 -55.49 32.48 -0.27
N GLU A 84 -56.68 32.49 -0.84
CA GLU A 84 -56.98 32.06 -2.21
C GLU A 84 -57.39 33.27 -3.03
N THR A 85 -57.02 33.31 -4.32
CA THR A 85 -57.41 34.41 -5.21
C THR A 85 -58.87 34.34 -5.61
N ASP A 86 -59.49 35.51 -5.78
CA ASP A 86 -60.86 35.62 -6.29
C ASP A 86 -60.95 35.41 -7.81
N SER A 87 -62.15 35.57 -8.39
CA SER A 87 -62.40 35.43 -9.83
C SER A 87 -61.64 36.42 -10.72
N LEU A 88 -61.08 37.48 -10.13
CA LEU A 88 -60.23 38.48 -10.80
C LEU A 88 -58.74 38.25 -10.51
N GLY A 89 -58.38 37.15 -9.85
CA GLY A 89 -57.00 36.80 -9.51
C GLY A 89 -56.44 37.65 -8.37
N PHE A 90 -57.28 38.41 -7.68
CA PHE A 90 -56.87 39.30 -6.60
C PHE A 90 -56.73 38.53 -5.29
N PHE A 91 -55.73 38.88 -4.50
CA PHE A 91 -55.56 38.38 -3.14
C PHE A 91 -55.25 39.50 -2.17
N GLU A 92 -55.56 39.24 -0.91
CA GLU A 92 -55.30 40.15 0.19
C GLU A 92 -54.95 39.37 1.46
N ILE A 93 -53.81 39.71 2.06
CA ILE A 93 -53.27 39.09 3.26
C ILE A 93 -52.87 40.18 4.26
N TYR A 94 -53.07 39.91 5.54
CA TYR A 94 -52.74 40.82 6.64
C TYR A 94 -51.62 40.20 7.49
N VAL A 95 -50.43 40.80 7.46
CA VAL A 95 -49.23 40.29 8.17
C VAL A 95 -48.71 41.31 9.18
N ASP A 96 -47.96 40.85 10.19
CA ASP A 96 -47.38 41.76 11.18
C ASP A 96 -46.27 42.61 10.53
N GLY A 97 -46.27 43.91 10.82
CA GLY A 97 -45.25 44.83 10.33
C GLY A 97 -43.85 44.60 10.89
N PHE A 98 -42.88 45.28 10.28
CA PHE A 98 -41.43 45.19 10.55
C PHE A 98 -40.84 43.77 10.50
N ARG A 99 -41.35 42.90 9.63
CA ARG A 99 -40.84 41.52 9.49
C ARG A 99 -40.57 41.14 8.04
N ASP A 100 -39.63 40.23 7.85
CA ASP A 100 -39.33 39.61 6.56
C ASP A 100 -40.25 38.41 6.32
N TYR A 101 -40.99 38.49 5.22
CA TYR A 101 -41.84 37.40 4.75
C TYR A 101 -41.40 36.95 3.36
N ILE A 102 -41.48 35.64 3.14
CA ILE A 102 -41.43 35.05 1.80
C ILE A 102 -42.85 34.67 1.44
N PHE A 103 -43.41 35.36 0.44
CA PHE A 103 -44.71 35.01 -0.13
C PHE A 103 -44.50 34.09 -1.33
N PHE A 104 -45.25 33.00 -1.40
CA PHE A 104 -45.25 32.09 -2.54
C PHE A 104 -46.68 31.90 -3.06
N ALA A 105 -46.85 32.00 -4.37
CA ALA A 105 -48.10 31.72 -5.06
C ALA A 105 -47.99 30.40 -5.81
N TYR A 106 -48.98 29.53 -5.65
CA TYR A 106 -49.11 28.28 -6.38
C TYR A 106 -50.55 28.09 -6.83
N TYR A 107 -50.72 27.57 -8.04
CA TYR A 107 -52.03 27.24 -8.59
C TYR A 107 -51.90 25.91 -9.33
N ASP A 108 -52.78 24.98 -9.02
CA ASP A 108 -52.76 23.63 -9.57
C ASP A 108 -54.21 23.20 -9.82
N ASP A 109 -54.49 22.72 -11.04
CA ASP A 109 -55.81 22.24 -11.39
C ASP A 109 -55.90 20.75 -11.07
N THR A 110 -56.67 20.39 -10.05
CA THR A 110 -56.81 19.00 -9.61
C THR A 110 -57.40 18.05 -10.67
N SER A 111 -57.86 18.56 -11.81
CA SER A 111 -58.37 17.76 -12.93
C SER A 111 -57.28 17.26 -13.90
N THR A 112 -56.06 17.79 -13.82
CA THR A 112 -54.90 17.34 -14.60
C THR A 112 -53.99 16.46 -13.71
N PRO A 113 -53.23 15.51 -14.30
CA PRO A 113 -52.36 14.64 -13.53
C PRO A 113 -51.06 15.32 -13.07
N GLY A 114 -50.61 16.37 -13.76
CA GLY A 114 -49.37 17.10 -13.47
C GLY A 114 -49.62 18.53 -13.02
N VAL A 115 -48.58 19.18 -12.47
CA VAL A 115 -48.72 20.57 -11.98
C VAL A 115 -48.86 21.56 -13.14
N ASP A 116 -49.97 22.30 -13.14
CA ASP A 116 -50.33 23.25 -14.21
C ASP A 116 -49.49 24.53 -14.25
N TYR A 117 -48.94 24.97 -13.12
CA TYR A 117 -48.16 26.21 -13.03
C TYR A 117 -46.96 26.10 -12.08
N ILE A 118 -45.81 26.68 -12.48
CA ILE A 118 -44.64 26.77 -11.61
C ILE A 118 -44.89 27.80 -10.51
N SER A 119 -44.62 27.42 -9.27
CA SER A 119 -44.74 28.33 -8.11
C SER A 119 -43.76 29.50 -8.22
N ALA A 120 -44.25 30.71 -7.95
CA ALA A 120 -43.42 31.91 -7.88
C ALA A 120 -43.30 32.40 -6.43
N TYR A 121 -42.12 32.87 -6.02
CA TYR A 121 -41.90 33.42 -4.68
C TYR A 121 -41.29 34.82 -4.72
N LYS A 122 -41.61 35.65 -3.71
CA LYS A 122 -41.06 36.98 -3.52
C LYS A 122 -40.76 37.22 -2.03
N SER A 123 -39.55 37.68 -1.74
CA SER A 123 -39.16 38.11 -0.39
C SER A 123 -39.48 39.58 -0.22
N VAL A 124 -40.28 39.93 0.80
CA VAL A 124 -40.70 41.31 1.06
C VAL A 124 -40.54 41.62 2.54
N LEU A 125 -39.78 42.69 2.81
CA LEU A 125 -39.71 43.31 4.13
C LEU A 125 -40.94 44.20 4.31
N VAL A 126 -41.91 43.73 5.08
CA VAL A 126 -43.15 44.47 5.34
C VAL A 126 -42.89 45.41 6.51
N ARG A 127 -42.94 46.73 6.28
CA ARG A 127 -42.63 47.77 7.28
C ARG A 127 -43.88 48.28 8.00
N ASP A 128 -44.38 49.46 7.62
CA ASP A 128 -45.51 50.20 8.21
C ASP A 128 -46.57 50.63 7.17
N GLN A 129 -46.32 50.39 5.87
CA GLN A 129 -47.23 50.72 4.78
C GLN A 129 -47.71 49.48 4.00
N PRO A 130 -48.93 49.51 3.42
CA PRO A 130 -49.43 48.44 2.58
C PRO A 130 -48.48 48.11 1.43
N GLN A 131 -48.24 46.81 1.19
CA GLN A 131 -47.34 46.34 0.14
C GLN A 131 -48.13 45.76 -1.03
N TYR A 132 -47.80 46.20 -2.25
CA TYR A 132 -48.38 45.66 -3.47
C TYR A 132 -47.45 44.61 -4.09
N ILE A 133 -47.93 43.38 -4.24
CA ILE A 133 -47.14 42.25 -4.76
C ILE A 133 -47.97 41.50 -5.82
N ASN A 134 -47.51 41.49 -7.06
CA ASN A 134 -48.08 40.65 -8.11
C ASN A 134 -47.28 39.34 -8.28
N PHE A 135 -47.97 38.28 -8.69
CA PHE A 135 -47.33 37.02 -9.10
C PHE A 135 -47.72 36.71 -10.55
N SER A 136 -46.73 36.47 -11.38
CA SER A 136 -46.92 35.94 -12.74
C SER A 136 -46.51 34.47 -12.70
N LEU A 137 -47.48 33.56 -12.79
CA LEU A 137 -47.22 32.13 -12.80
C LEU A 137 -47.05 31.66 -14.25
N PHE A 138 -46.02 30.84 -14.50
CA PHE A 138 -45.76 30.28 -15.81
C PHE A 138 -46.50 28.94 -15.97
N PRO A 139 -47.23 28.71 -17.08
CA PRO A 139 -47.80 27.41 -17.40
C PRO A 139 -46.72 26.32 -17.38
N SER A 140 -47.06 25.18 -16.78
CA SER A 140 -46.11 24.09 -16.53
C SER A 140 -46.67 22.73 -16.92
N ALA A 141 -45.73 21.84 -17.20
CA ALA A 141 -45.91 20.40 -17.23
C ALA A 141 -44.97 19.77 -16.22
N SER A 142 -45.26 18.54 -15.82
CA SER A 142 -44.51 17.82 -14.80
C SER A 142 -43.81 16.60 -15.36
N ILE A 143 -42.55 16.40 -14.97
CA ILE A 143 -41.77 15.22 -15.35
C ILE A 143 -41.44 14.46 -14.07
N ASN A 144 -42.01 13.25 -13.94
CA ASN A 144 -41.67 12.35 -12.86
C ASN A 144 -40.39 11.59 -13.19
N LEU A 145 -39.35 11.79 -12.38
CA LEU A 145 -38.07 11.13 -12.56
C LEU A 145 -37.98 9.85 -11.75
N THR A 146 -37.71 8.74 -12.42
CA THR A 146 -37.47 7.44 -11.81
C THR A 146 -36.01 7.03 -11.97
N GLY A 147 -35.50 6.22 -11.03
CA GLY A 147 -34.11 5.76 -11.07
C GLY A 147 -33.12 6.84 -10.64
N ASP A 148 -31.97 6.41 -10.10
CA ASP A 148 -30.88 7.32 -9.75
C ASP A 148 -29.87 7.39 -10.91
N PRO A 149 -29.35 8.58 -11.25
CA PRO A 149 -28.41 8.78 -12.35
C PRO A 149 -26.98 8.32 -12.01
N PHE A 150 -26.77 7.62 -10.90
CA PHE A 150 -25.45 7.25 -10.40
C PHE A 150 -24.88 6.05 -11.18
N PHE A 151 -23.74 6.27 -11.83
CA PHE A 151 -22.98 5.26 -12.54
C PHE A 151 -21.91 4.63 -11.66
N SER A 152 -21.22 5.47 -10.88
CA SER A 152 -20.20 5.05 -9.92
C SER A 152 -20.74 5.17 -8.50
N PRO A 153 -20.37 4.24 -7.60
CA PRO A 153 -20.70 4.32 -6.18
C PRO A 153 -20.17 5.58 -5.48
N GLU A 154 -19.17 6.27 -6.05
CA GLU A 154 -18.65 7.53 -5.50
C GLU A 154 -19.54 8.75 -5.81
N GLU A 155 -20.51 8.62 -6.72
CA GLU A 155 -21.42 9.69 -7.10
C GLU A 155 -22.57 9.79 -6.09
N ASN A 156 -22.77 10.97 -5.50
CA ASN A 156 -23.68 11.12 -4.37
C ASN A 156 -24.59 12.36 -4.45
N ALA A 157 -24.50 13.18 -5.50
CA ALA A 157 -25.43 14.29 -5.71
C ALA A 157 -25.62 14.54 -7.20
N PHE A 158 -26.79 15.07 -7.58
CA PHE A 158 -27.02 15.53 -8.95
C PHE A 158 -27.84 16.81 -8.99
N LEU A 159 -27.61 17.61 -10.02
CA LEU A 159 -28.26 18.87 -10.31
C LEU A 159 -29.00 18.72 -11.64
N LEU A 160 -30.21 19.22 -11.69
CA LEU A 160 -30.99 19.27 -12.92
C LEU A 160 -31.09 20.72 -13.38
N GLU A 161 -30.67 20.97 -14.61
CA GLU A 161 -30.79 22.27 -15.25
C GLU A 161 -31.73 22.17 -16.46
N VAL A 162 -32.85 22.91 -16.43
CA VAL A 162 -33.80 22.95 -17.55
C VAL A 162 -33.37 24.05 -18.52
N LYS A 163 -33.05 23.67 -19.76
CA LYS A 163 -32.60 24.54 -20.84
C LYS A 163 -33.61 24.60 -21.96
N ASP A 164 -33.92 25.81 -22.39
CA ASP A 164 -34.73 26.11 -23.58
C ASP A 164 -33.81 26.34 -24.78
N GLU A 165 -34.35 26.28 -25.99
CA GLU A 165 -33.68 26.51 -27.27
C GLU A 165 -32.98 27.88 -27.32
N ASP A 166 -33.58 28.91 -26.72
CA ASP A 166 -33.07 30.29 -26.67
C ASP A 166 -32.26 30.63 -25.41
N GLY A 167 -32.13 29.71 -24.44
CA GLY A 167 -31.43 29.96 -23.16
C GLY A 167 -32.08 31.00 -22.24
N MET A 168 -33.29 31.47 -22.57
CA MET A 168 -34.00 32.56 -21.88
C MET A 168 -34.54 32.20 -20.49
N LEU A 169 -34.65 30.90 -20.16
CA LEU A 169 -35.14 30.44 -18.85
C LEU A 169 -34.23 30.87 -17.68
N GLY A 170 -32.93 31.12 -17.95
CA GLY A 170 -31.98 31.57 -16.93
C GLY A 170 -32.31 32.94 -16.33
N ASN A 171 -32.96 33.82 -17.09
CA ASN A 171 -33.38 35.13 -16.62
C ASN A 171 -34.63 35.09 -15.72
N LEU A 172 -35.33 33.95 -15.69
CA LEU A 172 -36.58 33.75 -14.94
C LEU A 172 -36.37 33.04 -13.60
N GLY A 173 -35.14 32.64 -13.26
CA GLY A 173 -34.83 31.90 -12.02
C GLY A 173 -35.37 30.47 -12.01
N LEU A 174 -35.81 29.96 -13.17
CA LEU A 174 -36.46 28.67 -13.37
C LEU A 174 -35.51 27.55 -13.80
N THR A 175 -34.22 27.86 -13.96
CA THR A 175 -33.24 26.98 -14.61
C THR A 175 -32.69 25.88 -13.72
N ILE A 176 -32.54 26.09 -12.41
CA ILE A 176 -31.73 25.19 -11.56
C ILE A 176 -32.59 24.54 -10.48
N GLN A 177 -32.76 23.22 -10.58
CA GLN A 177 -33.43 22.39 -9.56
C GLN A 177 -32.38 21.44 -8.95
N VAL A 178 -32.01 21.70 -7.69
CA VAL A 178 -30.98 20.94 -6.96
C VAL A 178 -31.62 19.77 -6.23
N TYR A 179 -31.13 18.54 -6.45
CA TYR A 179 -31.56 17.35 -5.72
C TYR A 179 -30.36 16.74 -4.98
N GLU A 180 -30.27 16.95 -3.67
CA GLU A 180 -29.24 16.33 -2.82
C GLU A 180 -29.71 14.96 -2.32
N SER A 181 -28.98 13.89 -2.64
CA SER A 181 -29.38 12.52 -2.28
C SER A 181 -29.33 12.22 -0.76
N ARG A 182 -28.77 13.12 0.05
CA ARG A 182 -28.62 12.94 1.50
C ARG A 182 -29.75 13.53 2.35
N PHE A 183 -30.67 14.27 1.73
CA PHE A 183 -31.85 14.81 2.41
C PHE A 183 -33.11 14.28 1.73
N ILE A 184 -33.45 13.02 2.06
CA ILE A 184 -34.81 12.51 1.86
C ILE A 184 -35.73 13.33 2.76
N LEU A 185 -36.39 14.34 2.20
CA LEU A 185 -37.64 14.89 2.70
C LEU A 185 -38.57 15.19 1.52
N ARG A 186 -39.61 14.35 1.43
CA ARG A 186 -40.89 14.48 0.70
C ARG A 186 -40.91 14.30 -0.83
N ASP A 187 -41.17 13.04 -1.23
CA ASP A 187 -42.22 12.57 -2.15
C ASP A 187 -42.45 13.19 -3.54
N SER A 188 -41.62 14.10 -4.05
CA SER A 188 -41.76 14.53 -5.44
C SER A 188 -40.42 14.65 -6.18
N ARG A 189 -40.01 13.57 -6.85
CA ARG A 189 -39.01 13.61 -7.95
C ARG A 189 -39.59 14.25 -9.23
N PHE A 190 -40.46 15.25 -9.05
CA PHE A 190 -41.10 15.96 -10.15
C PHE A 190 -40.25 17.16 -10.52
N VAL A 191 -39.84 17.20 -11.78
CA VAL A 191 -39.24 18.37 -12.40
C VAL A 191 -40.32 19.14 -13.11
N PHE A 192 -40.45 20.42 -12.77
CA PHE A 192 -41.37 21.31 -13.45
C PHE A 192 -40.68 21.92 -14.66
N VAL A 193 -41.30 21.74 -15.83
CA VAL A 193 -40.88 22.35 -17.08
C VAL A 193 -41.96 23.30 -17.60
N PRO A 194 -41.60 24.39 -18.29
CA PRO A 194 -42.57 25.26 -18.94
C PRO A 194 -43.40 24.49 -19.98
N ALA A 195 -44.71 24.73 -20.01
CA ALA A 195 -45.60 24.11 -21.00
C ALA A 195 -45.46 24.78 -22.38
N ASP A 196 -45.67 23.98 -23.43
CA ASP A 196 -45.64 24.39 -24.86
C ASP A 196 -44.30 25.00 -25.31
N ILE A 197 -43.22 24.80 -24.54
CA ILE A 197 -41.85 25.24 -24.85
C ILE A 197 -40.95 24.02 -25.04
N ASN A 198 -40.06 24.09 -26.03
CA ASN A 198 -39.10 23.05 -26.35
C ASN A 198 -37.97 23.03 -25.31
N VAL A 199 -37.93 22.01 -24.45
CA VAL A 199 -36.93 21.93 -23.37
C VAL A 199 -36.01 20.72 -23.44
N LYS A 200 -34.80 20.90 -22.93
CA LYS A 200 -33.82 19.85 -22.63
C LYS A 200 -33.41 19.96 -21.16
N ILE A 201 -33.16 18.84 -20.53
CA ILE A 201 -32.74 18.77 -19.13
C ILE A 201 -31.29 18.31 -19.09
N GLU A 202 -30.38 19.17 -18.63
CA GLU A 202 -29.01 18.80 -18.35
C GLU A 202 -28.92 18.27 -16.91
N VAL A 203 -28.55 17.01 -16.77
CA VAL A 203 -28.28 16.37 -15.49
C VAL A 203 -26.79 16.45 -15.24
N SER A 204 -26.37 17.17 -14.21
CA SER A 204 -24.98 17.24 -13.77
C SER A 204 -24.79 16.44 -12.50
N ILE A 205 -23.82 15.53 -12.48
CA ILE A 205 -23.54 14.65 -11.34
C ILE A 205 -22.31 15.17 -10.60
N PHE A 206 -22.36 15.12 -9.27
CA PHE A 206 -21.34 15.66 -8.39
C PHE A 206 -20.82 14.60 -7.41
N ARG A 207 -19.56 14.79 -7.01
CA ARG A 207 -18.93 14.16 -5.85
C ARG A 207 -18.68 15.19 -4.77
N GLU A 208 -19.19 14.94 -3.58
CA GLU A 208 -18.79 15.71 -2.40
C GLU A 208 -17.40 15.29 -1.91
N ILE A 209 -16.45 16.22 -1.88
CA ILE A 209 -15.10 15.99 -1.32
C ILE A 209 -15.04 16.63 0.07
N GLY A 210 -15.56 15.92 1.07
CA GLY A 210 -15.50 16.34 2.47
C GLY A 210 -16.12 17.74 2.70
N ARG A 211 -15.35 18.69 3.24
CA ARG A 211 -15.80 20.08 3.45
C ARG A 211 -15.51 21.02 2.26
N GLY A 212 -15.05 20.50 1.12
CA GLY A 212 -14.77 21.27 -0.08
C GLY A 212 -16.00 21.44 -1.00
N PRO A 213 -15.92 22.31 -2.02
CA PRO A 213 -16.99 22.43 -3.01
C PRO A 213 -17.18 21.10 -3.76
N ALA A 214 -18.44 20.73 -4.01
CA ALA A 214 -18.76 19.53 -4.77
C ALA A 214 -18.17 19.62 -6.19
N MET A 215 -17.48 18.57 -6.62
CA MET A 215 -16.86 18.52 -7.94
C MET A 215 -17.81 17.86 -8.93
N ARG A 216 -18.13 18.55 -10.03
CA ARG A 216 -18.91 17.97 -11.14
C ARG A 216 -18.08 16.89 -11.82
N ILE A 217 -18.56 15.65 -11.83
CA ILE A 217 -17.86 14.50 -12.41
C ILE A 217 -18.35 14.24 -13.83
N ALA A 218 -19.66 14.31 -14.03
CA ALA A 218 -20.29 13.92 -15.28
C ALA A 218 -21.52 14.77 -15.56
N SER A 219 -21.96 14.76 -16.81
CA SER A 219 -23.23 15.35 -17.18
C SER A 219 -23.78 14.71 -18.44
N PHE A 220 -25.10 14.67 -18.55
CA PHE A 220 -25.81 14.19 -19.73
C PHE A 220 -27.09 14.99 -19.94
N ILE A 221 -27.61 14.99 -21.17
CA ILE A 221 -28.78 15.77 -21.56
C ILE A 221 -29.93 14.82 -21.87
N ILE A 222 -31.14 15.20 -21.45
CA ILE A 222 -32.37 14.43 -21.66
C ILE A 222 -33.39 15.31 -22.39
N PRO A 223 -34.06 14.83 -23.45
CA PRO A 223 -33.87 13.52 -24.10
C PRO A 223 -32.70 13.54 -25.10
N ASP A 224 -32.24 12.35 -25.49
CA ASP A 224 -31.22 12.15 -26.53
C ASP A 224 -31.79 12.47 -27.93
N GLY A 225 -31.86 13.75 -28.31
CA GLY A 225 -32.29 14.18 -29.64
C GLY A 225 -33.19 15.41 -29.66
N GLU A 226 -34.45 15.22 -30.10
CA GLU A 226 -35.48 16.26 -30.22
C GLU A 226 -35.88 16.82 -28.85
N TYR A 227 -36.30 18.07 -28.79
CA TYR A 227 -36.71 18.71 -27.54
C TYR A 227 -37.98 18.07 -26.98
N LEU A 228 -38.10 18.00 -25.66
CA LEU A 228 -39.36 17.66 -25.00
C LEU A 228 -40.30 18.85 -25.15
N ASN A 229 -41.48 18.61 -25.73
CA ASN A 229 -42.58 19.56 -25.76
C ASN A 229 -43.77 18.91 -25.06
N LEU A 230 -44.11 19.43 -23.87
CA LEU A 230 -45.22 18.95 -23.06
C LEU A 230 -46.30 20.02 -22.99
N LYS A 231 -47.55 19.60 -23.11
CA LYS A 231 -48.69 20.49 -22.95
C LYS A 231 -48.91 20.80 -21.48
N ARG A 232 -49.62 21.90 -21.23
CA ARG A 232 -50.01 22.31 -19.87
C ARG A 232 -50.73 21.18 -19.11
N GLY A 233 -50.29 20.91 -17.88
CA GLY A 233 -50.84 19.86 -17.01
C GLY A 233 -50.50 18.42 -17.44
N GLU A 234 -49.71 18.24 -18.50
CA GLU A 234 -49.24 16.93 -18.96
C GLU A 234 -48.16 16.38 -18.00
N GLN A 235 -48.15 15.07 -17.83
CA GLN A 235 -47.18 14.36 -17.00
C GLN A 235 -46.40 13.33 -17.82
N ALA A 236 -45.08 13.46 -17.86
CA ALA A 236 -44.19 12.47 -18.46
C ALA A 236 -43.39 11.73 -17.37
N THR A 237 -43.01 10.48 -17.62
CA THR A 237 -42.12 9.71 -16.71
C THR A 237 -40.83 9.39 -17.44
N LEU A 238 -39.68 9.74 -16.84
CA LEU A 238 -38.36 9.50 -17.43
C LEU A 238 -37.47 8.74 -16.44
N ASP A 239 -36.80 7.69 -16.91
CA ASP A 239 -35.83 6.94 -16.12
C ASP A 239 -34.41 7.50 -16.33
N LEU A 240 -33.92 8.24 -15.32
CA LEU A 240 -32.58 8.85 -15.35
C LEU A 240 -31.48 7.80 -15.52
N LYS A 241 -31.65 6.61 -14.95
CA LYS A 241 -30.65 5.55 -14.98
C LYS A 241 -30.44 5.04 -16.40
N LEU A 242 -31.52 4.92 -17.17
CA LEU A 242 -31.47 4.46 -18.55
C LEU A 242 -30.73 5.45 -19.46
N TYR A 243 -31.04 6.75 -19.35
CA TYR A 243 -30.33 7.79 -20.10
C TYR A 243 -28.85 7.88 -19.68
N ARG A 244 -28.55 7.75 -18.39
CA ARG A 244 -27.17 7.69 -17.88
C ARG A 244 -26.39 6.54 -18.51
N LEU A 245 -26.94 5.33 -18.51
CA LEU A 245 -26.27 4.14 -19.04
C LEU A 245 -26.02 4.24 -20.56
N LYS A 246 -26.98 4.79 -21.31
CA LYS A 246 -26.79 5.06 -22.74
C LYS A 246 -25.71 6.11 -22.98
N SER A 247 -25.74 7.22 -22.26
CA SER A 247 -24.71 8.27 -22.35
C SER A 247 -23.30 7.69 -22.07
N GLU A 248 -23.17 6.84 -21.04
CA GLU A 248 -21.92 6.16 -20.73
C GLU A 248 -21.47 5.21 -21.84
N ALA A 249 -22.36 4.35 -22.33
CA ALA A 249 -22.02 3.34 -23.35
C ALA A 249 -21.70 3.93 -24.74
N TYR A 250 -22.34 5.02 -25.14
CA TYR A 250 -22.22 5.55 -26.50
C TYR A 250 -21.36 6.82 -26.61
N ILE A 251 -21.21 7.60 -25.53
CA ILE A 251 -20.50 8.89 -25.56
C ILE A 251 -19.26 8.86 -24.65
N ASN A 252 -19.46 8.68 -23.34
CA ASN A 252 -18.39 8.95 -22.37
C ASN A 252 -17.30 7.87 -22.40
N LEU A 253 -17.67 6.60 -22.33
CA LEU A 253 -16.69 5.50 -22.30
C LEU A 253 -15.92 5.35 -23.61
N PRO A 254 -16.52 5.48 -24.81
CA PRO A 254 -15.79 5.54 -26.07
C PRO A 254 -14.79 6.70 -26.12
N SER A 255 -15.22 7.90 -25.72
CA SER A 255 -14.34 9.08 -25.64
C SER A 255 -13.20 8.86 -24.65
N PHE A 256 -13.47 8.15 -23.54
CA PHE A 256 -12.45 7.82 -22.56
C PHE A 256 -11.45 6.79 -23.10
N ILE A 257 -11.89 5.79 -23.87
CA ILE A 257 -11.01 4.85 -24.57
C ILE A 257 -10.10 5.59 -25.55
N GLU A 258 -10.66 6.49 -26.36
CA GLU A 258 -9.86 7.31 -27.29
C GLU A 258 -8.87 8.20 -26.55
N TYR A 259 -9.28 8.83 -25.45
CA TYR A 259 -8.40 9.61 -24.59
C TYR A 259 -7.24 8.76 -24.04
N VAL A 260 -7.52 7.57 -23.50
CA VAL A 260 -6.49 6.66 -22.97
C VAL A 260 -5.55 6.19 -24.08
N LYS A 261 -6.07 5.86 -25.27
CA LYS A 261 -5.24 5.52 -26.44
C LYS A 261 -4.35 6.68 -26.86
N ALA A 262 -4.89 7.89 -26.99
CA ALA A 262 -4.12 9.08 -27.36
C ALA A 262 -3.04 9.41 -26.31
N LEU A 263 -3.37 9.25 -25.03
CA LEU A 263 -2.44 9.42 -23.93
C LEU A 263 -1.31 8.40 -24.01
N ALA A 264 -1.62 7.16 -24.36
CA ALA A 264 -0.63 6.12 -24.49
C ALA A 264 0.22 6.23 -25.77
N ASP A 265 -0.35 6.74 -26.87
CA ASP A 265 0.38 7.09 -28.10
C ASP A 265 1.40 8.22 -27.86
N LYS A 266 1.10 9.16 -26.95
CA LYS A 266 2.03 10.24 -26.54
C LYS A 266 3.34 9.70 -25.93
N ILE A 267 3.35 8.50 -25.34
CA ILE A 267 4.57 7.84 -24.84
C ILE A 267 5.42 7.29 -25.98
N GLY A 268 4.84 7.08 -27.17
CA GLY A 268 5.49 6.47 -28.32
C GLY A 268 5.73 4.96 -28.15
N VAL A 269 5.27 4.37 -27.04
CA VAL A 269 5.32 2.92 -26.76
C VAL A 269 4.04 2.53 -26.05
N LEU A 270 3.06 2.08 -26.81
CA LEU A 270 1.94 1.33 -26.24
C LEU A 270 2.43 -0.11 -26.03
N SER A 271 2.80 -0.47 -24.80
CA SER A 271 3.24 -1.83 -24.53
C SER A 271 2.07 -2.81 -24.73
N ASN A 272 2.38 -4.07 -25.04
CA ASN A 272 1.35 -5.08 -25.23
C ASN A 272 0.45 -5.23 -23.99
N TYR A 273 0.98 -4.92 -22.81
CA TYR A 273 0.24 -4.95 -21.56
C TYR A 273 -0.91 -3.93 -21.52
N GLU A 274 -0.68 -2.66 -21.86
CA GLU A 274 -1.76 -1.67 -21.90
C GLU A 274 -2.72 -1.92 -23.08
N ARG A 275 -2.24 -2.44 -24.22
CA ARG A 275 -3.11 -2.82 -25.35
C ARG A 275 -4.16 -3.86 -24.95
N VAL A 276 -3.72 -4.90 -24.24
CA VAL A 276 -4.62 -5.97 -23.78
C VAL A 276 -5.65 -5.42 -22.80
N LYS A 277 -5.26 -4.54 -21.87
CA LYS A 277 -6.21 -3.88 -20.96
C LYS A 277 -7.25 -3.04 -21.70
N ILE A 278 -6.82 -2.20 -22.65
CA ILE A 278 -7.72 -1.37 -23.45
C ILE A 278 -8.66 -2.25 -24.30
N SER A 279 -8.13 -3.32 -24.91
CA SER A 279 -8.94 -4.26 -25.70
C SER A 279 -9.96 -5.02 -24.85
N ASN A 280 -9.61 -5.40 -23.62
CA ASN A 280 -10.55 -6.01 -22.67
C ASN A 280 -11.67 -5.04 -22.30
N ALA A 281 -11.33 -3.76 -22.06
CA ALA A 281 -12.32 -2.70 -21.81
C ALA A 281 -13.25 -2.49 -23.01
N GLU A 282 -12.72 -2.48 -24.24
CA GLU A 282 -13.53 -2.43 -25.47
C GLU A 282 -14.48 -3.63 -25.60
N GLY A 283 -14.00 -4.83 -25.28
CA GLY A 283 -14.83 -6.04 -25.29
C GLY A 283 -15.96 -5.98 -24.27
N LEU A 284 -15.70 -5.45 -23.07
CA LEU A 284 -16.73 -5.18 -22.05
C LEU A 284 -17.75 -4.14 -22.53
N LEU A 285 -17.29 -3.05 -23.14
CA LEU A 285 -18.17 -2.02 -23.71
C LEU A 285 -19.09 -2.59 -24.80
N MET A 286 -18.57 -3.43 -25.70
CA MET A 286 -19.38 -4.08 -26.74
C MET A 286 -20.45 -4.99 -26.13
N ARG A 287 -20.10 -5.77 -25.10
CA ARG A 287 -21.08 -6.60 -24.37
C ARG A 287 -22.13 -5.77 -23.65
N ALA A 288 -21.73 -4.67 -23.01
CA ALA A 288 -22.66 -3.76 -22.35
C ALA A 288 -23.68 -3.16 -23.32
N ARG A 289 -23.25 -2.74 -24.52
CA ARG A 289 -24.16 -2.24 -25.56
C ARG A 289 -25.19 -3.30 -25.96
N ALA A 290 -24.75 -4.54 -26.16
CA ALA A 290 -25.65 -5.65 -26.46
C ALA A 290 -26.67 -5.89 -25.33
N TYR A 291 -26.28 -5.76 -24.06
CA TYR A 291 -27.20 -5.87 -22.93
C TYR A 291 -28.20 -4.71 -22.86
N ILE A 292 -27.78 -3.48 -23.17
CA ILE A 292 -28.68 -2.32 -23.27
C ILE A 292 -29.74 -2.56 -24.36
N ASP A 293 -29.33 -3.08 -25.51
CA ASP A 293 -30.23 -3.40 -26.62
C ASP A 293 -31.22 -4.54 -26.27
N GLN A 294 -30.80 -5.46 -25.40
CA GLN A 294 -31.63 -6.55 -24.86
C GLN A 294 -32.51 -6.16 -23.66
N GLY A 295 -32.29 -4.96 -23.07
CA GLY A 295 -32.99 -4.50 -21.88
C GLY A 295 -32.45 -5.01 -20.54
N ASP A 296 -31.28 -5.69 -20.51
CA ASP A 296 -30.62 -6.10 -19.25
C ASP A 296 -29.70 -4.99 -18.74
N TYR A 297 -30.32 -3.97 -18.12
CA TYR A 297 -29.59 -2.80 -17.62
C TYR A 297 -28.65 -3.09 -16.44
N VAL A 298 -28.89 -4.17 -15.68
CA VAL A 298 -28.06 -4.54 -14.53
C VAL A 298 -26.72 -5.10 -15.02
N SER A 299 -26.76 -6.05 -15.94
CA SER A 299 -25.55 -6.61 -16.55
C SER A 299 -24.80 -5.56 -17.36
N ALA A 300 -25.51 -4.67 -18.06
CA ALA A 300 -24.91 -3.54 -18.77
C ALA A 300 -24.14 -2.60 -17.83
N GLN A 301 -24.74 -2.20 -16.70
CA GLN A 301 -24.06 -1.34 -15.72
C GLN A 301 -22.78 -1.97 -15.19
N ALA A 302 -22.83 -3.26 -14.84
CA ALA A 302 -21.66 -4.00 -14.35
C ALA A 302 -20.51 -4.01 -15.39
N ASP A 303 -20.81 -4.32 -16.66
CA ASP A 303 -19.80 -4.34 -17.72
C ASP A 303 -19.21 -2.96 -18.02
N LEU A 304 -20.04 -1.92 -18.05
CA LEU A 304 -19.58 -0.53 -18.23
C LEU A 304 -18.70 -0.09 -17.08
N TYR A 305 -19.09 -0.36 -15.83
CA TYR A 305 -18.33 0.05 -14.67
C TYR A 305 -16.99 -0.69 -14.56
N GLU A 306 -16.97 -2.00 -14.84
CA GLU A 306 -15.71 -2.75 -14.91
C GLU A 306 -14.78 -2.21 -16.01
N SER A 307 -15.33 -1.91 -17.18
CA SER A 307 -14.56 -1.26 -18.26
C SER A 307 -14.01 0.10 -17.83
N PHE A 308 -14.82 0.92 -17.15
CA PHE A 308 -14.38 2.20 -16.60
C PHE A 308 -13.23 2.02 -15.58
N LEU A 309 -13.33 1.05 -14.66
CA LEU A 309 -12.29 0.75 -13.69
C LEU A 309 -10.97 0.37 -14.38
N ILE A 310 -11.00 -0.50 -15.40
CA ILE A 310 -9.81 -0.90 -16.16
C ILE A 310 -9.18 0.32 -16.85
N LEU A 311 -9.98 1.19 -17.46
CA LEU A 311 -9.49 2.38 -18.16
C LEU A 311 -8.96 3.44 -17.19
N ALA A 312 -9.60 3.62 -16.03
CA ALA A 312 -9.15 4.51 -14.98
C ALA A 312 -7.80 4.07 -14.40
N ASP A 313 -7.65 2.79 -14.06
CA ASP A 313 -6.37 2.19 -13.63
C ASP A 313 -5.29 2.35 -14.71
N THR A 314 -5.65 2.10 -15.98
CA THR A 314 -4.72 2.26 -17.10
C THR A 314 -4.28 3.72 -17.28
N ARG A 315 -5.22 4.68 -17.21
CA ARG A 315 -4.94 6.12 -17.24
C ARG A 315 -3.97 6.50 -16.12
N ASP A 316 -4.27 6.10 -14.88
CA ASP A 316 -3.48 6.48 -13.71
C ASP A 316 -2.08 5.83 -13.76
N SER A 317 -1.99 4.59 -14.25
CA SER A 317 -0.71 3.94 -14.54
C SER A 317 0.08 4.69 -15.61
N LEU A 318 -0.55 5.16 -16.68
CA LEU A 318 0.16 5.92 -17.72
C LEU A 318 0.59 7.32 -17.22
N ILE A 319 -0.24 7.99 -16.43
CA ILE A 319 0.08 9.29 -15.82
C ILE A 319 1.27 9.16 -14.86
N SER A 320 1.25 8.15 -13.98
CA SER A 320 2.37 7.87 -13.09
C SER A 320 3.63 7.47 -13.87
N MET A 321 3.51 6.73 -14.97
CA MET A 321 4.63 6.46 -15.87
C MET A 321 5.21 7.74 -16.49
N PHE A 322 4.41 8.75 -16.87
CA PHE A 322 4.94 10.04 -17.34
C PHE A 322 5.80 10.72 -16.28
N GLN A 323 5.22 10.89 -15.08
CA GLN A 323 5.89 11.54 -13.96
C GLN A 323 7.19 10.81 -13.60
N ASN A 324 7.10 9.49 -13.42
CA ASN A 324 8.25 8.66 -13.07
C ASN A 324 9.31 8.68 -14.17
N SER A 325 8.93 8.65 -15.45
CA SER A 325 9.88 8.69 -16.57
C SER A 325 10.70 9.99 -16.60
N ALA A 326 10.06 11.14 -16.35
CA ALA A 326 10.69 12.45 -16.34
C ALA A 326 11.75 12.58 -15.22
N PHE A 327 11.40 12.17 -14.00
CA PHE A 327 12.36 12.12 -12.88
C PHE A 327 13.49 11.13 -13.16
N SER A 328 13.14 9.99 -13.75
CA SER A 328 14.09 8.91 -14.02
C SER A 328 15.09 9.27 -15.14
N THR A 329 14.74 10.20 -16.06
CA THR A 329 15.67 10.75 -17.05
C THR A 329 16.95 11.29 -16.41
N ILE A 330 16.84 11.94 -15.25
CA ILE A 330 18.00 12.50 -14.54
C ILE A 330 18.96 11.38 -14.12
N PHE A 331 18.42 10.33 -13.50
CA PHE A 331 19.18 9.18 -13.05
C PHE A 331 19.80 8.39 -14.21
N VAL A 332 19.01 8.06 -15.23
CA VAL A 332 19.47 7.28 -16.39
C VAL A 332 20.52 8.06 -17.17
N THR A 333 20.36 9.38 -17.31
CA THR A 333 21.36 10.24 -17.94
C THR A 333 22.66 10.25 -17.14
N LEU A 334 22.59 10.36 -15.81
CA LEU A 334 23.78 10.31 -14.95
C LEU A 334 24.52 8.95 -15.11
N LEU A 335 23.74 7.87 -15.13
CA LEU A 335 24.23 6.49 -15.23
C LEU A 335 25.01 6.24 -16.53
N ILE A 336 24.58 6.78 -17.68
CA ILE A 336 25.40 6.71 -18.91
C ILE A 336 26.69 7.54 -18.84
N GLY A 337 26.69 8.66 -18.10
CA GLY A 337 27.87 9.47 -17.86
C GLY A 337 28.96 8.68 -17.12
N PHE A 338 28.58 7.95 -16.07
CA PHE A 338 29.49 7.06 -15.37
C PHE A 338 29.93 5.86 -16.23
N SER A 339 29.01 5.25 -16.96
CA SER A 339 29.28 4.05 -17.77
C SER A 339 30.25 4.32 -18.91
N SER A 340 30.03 5.39 -19.66
CA SER A 340 30.93 5.86 -20.73
C SER A 340 32.32 6.25 -20.19
N SER A 341 32.36 6.89 -19.02
CA SER A 341 33.60 7.24 -18.34
C SER A 341 34.39 6.01 -17.89
N ALA A 342 33.71 5.01 -17.30
CA ALA A 342 34.31 3.75 -16.88
C ALA A 342 34.80 2.91 -18.07
N LEU A 343 34.02 2.82 -19.15
CA LEU A 343 34.43 2.13 -20.38
C LEU A 343 35.66 2.78 -21.02
N GLY A 344 35.68 4.10 -21.17
CA GLY A 344 36.86 4.81 -21.69
C GLY A 344 38.08 4.59 -20.79
N ALA A 345 37.89 4.56 -19.47
CA ALA A 345 38.95 4.26 -18.51
C ALA A 345 39.51 2.84 -18.63
N ILE A 346 38.69 1.86 -19.02
CA ILE A 346 39.12 0.48 -19.31
C ILE A 346 39.78 0.37 -20.69
N MET A 347 39.36 1.12 -21.70
CA MET A 347 39.92 0.96 -23.05
C MET A 347 41.29 1.61 -23.24
N PHE A 348 41.54 2.80 -22.67
CA PHE A 348 42.76 3.57 -22.95
C PHE A 348 43.42 4.12 -21.68
N ARG A 349 44.77 4.12 -21.68
CA ARG A 349 45.61 4.66 -20.60
C ARG A 349 45.93 6.14 -20.75
N ASN A 350 46.03 6.65 -21.98
CA ASN A 350 46.33 8.06 -22.23
C ASN A 350 45.12 8.94 -21.86
N ARG A 351 45.35 9.99 -21.07
CA ARG A 351 44.32 10.93 -20.60
C ARG A 351 43.48 11.50 -21.75
N PHE A 352 44.11 11.90 -22.86
CA PHE A 352 43.39 12.46 -23.99
C PHE A 352 42.53 11.41 -24.72
N LYS A 353 43.12 10.23 -25.02
CA LYS A 353 42.38 9.12 -25.66
C LYS A 353 41.23 8.63 -24.79
N ARG A 354 41.40 8.60 -23.47
CA ARG A 354 40.33 8.26 -22.53
C ARG A 354 39.18 9.25 -22.61
N PHE A 355 39.45 10.54 -22.52
CA PHE A 355 38.42 11.58 -22.63
C PHE A 355 37.66 11.46 -23.96
N LEU A 356 38.39 11.37 -25.07
CA LEU A 356 37.78 11.30 -26.40
C LEU A 356 36.89 10.05 -26.56
N THR A 357 37.35 8.90 -26.08
CA THR A 357 36.57 7.65 -26.18
C THR A 357 35.37 7.62 -25.24
N SER A 358 35.51 8.13 -24.00
CA SER A 358 34.36 8.34 -23.12
C SER A 358 33.34 9.28 -23.74
N LEU A 359 33.77 10.37 -24.38
CA LEU A 359 32.87 11.32 -25.04
C LEU A 359 32.14 10.69 -26.22
N ILE A 360 32.84 9.93 -27.09
CA ILE A 360 32.22 9.24 -28.22
C ILE A 360 31.18 8.21 -27.73
N ILE A 361 31.53 7.39 -26.75
CA ILE A 361 30.61 6.40 -26.17
C ILE A 361 29.40 7.10 -25.53
N TYR A 362 29.65 8.21 -24.82
CA TYR A 362 28.59 9.01 -24.20
C TYR A 362 27.61 9.55 -25.24
N ILE A 363 28.11 10.13 -26.34
CA ILE A 363 27.26 10.67 -27.42
C ILE A 363 26.40 9.55 -28.03
N ILE A 364 26.98 8.38 -28.29
CA ILE A 364 26.25 7.23 -28.84
C ILE A 364 25.13 6.77 -27.88
N LEU A 365 25.45 6.62 -26.59
CA LEU A 365 24.47 6.19 -25.58
C LEU A 365 23.39 7.25 -25.34
N ALA A 366 23.77 8.53 -25.31
CA ALA A 366 22.83 9.64 -25.15
C ALA A 366 21.89 9.76 -26.35
N LEU A 367 22.38 9.57 -27.58
CA LEU A 367 21.55 9.60 -28.78
C LEU A 367 20.59 8.41 -28.82
N ALA A 368 21.04 7.21 -28.46
CA ALA A 368 20.17 6.05 -28.33
C ALA A 368 19.06 6.30 -27.29
N LEU A 369 19.41 6.81 -26.12
CA LEU A 369 18.45 7.14 -25.07
C LEU A 369 17.49 8.26 -25.45
N TYR A 370 17.95 9.31 -26.14
CA TYR A 370 17.09 10.43 -26.53
C TYR A 370 15.90 9.97 -27.40
N TYR A 371 16.12 9.01 -28.29
CA TYR A 371 15.05 8.47 -29.16
C TYR A 371 14.25 7.34 -28.50
N MET A 372 14.87 6.56 -27.62
CA MET A 372 14.27 5.33 -27.08
C MET A 372 13.74 5.49 -25.65
N TYR A 373 14.03 6.59 -24.97
CA TYR A 373 13.59 6.81 -23.61
C TYR A 373 12.62 8.00 -23.58
N PRO A 374 11.32 7.75 -23.35
CA PRO A 374 10.30 8.78 -23.53
C PRO A 374 10.42 9.92 -22.49
N GLY A 375 11.11 9.69 -21.38
CA GLY A 375 11.35 10.70 -20.36
C GLY A 375 12.09 11.95 -20.85
N TYR A 376 12.83 11.91 -21.97
CA TYR A 376 13.45 13.14 -22.53
C TYR A 376 12.43 14.11 -23.12
N ILE A 377 11.27 13.62 -23.56
CA ILE A 377 10.15 14.47 -24.01
C ILE A 377 9.51 15.12 -22.79
N PHE A 378 9.22 14.34 -21.75
CA PHE A 378 8.50 14.82 -20.56
C PHE A 378 9.35 15.67 -19.62
N VAL A 379 10.67 15.49 -19.58
CA VAL A 379 11.55 16.31 -18.73
C VAL A 379 11.61 17.78 -19.16
N GLN A 380 11.16 18.08 -20.39
CA GLN A 380 11.06 19.44 -20.94
C GLN A 380 9.71 20.10 -20.63
N ASP A 381 8.76 19.37 -20.07
CA ASP A 381 7.42 19.86 -19.75
C ASP A 381 7.39 20.48 -18.33
N PRO A 382 6.99 21.75 -18.16
CA PRO A 382 6.95 22.42 -16.87
C PRO A 382 5.94 21.82 -15.88
N ASP A 383 4.99 21.00 -16.34
CA ASP A 383 4.03 20.33 -15.47
C ASP A 383 4.68 19.15 -14.71
N TYR A 384 5.70 18.52 -15.32
CA TYR A 384 6.39 17.37 -14.73
C TYR A 384 7.77 17.71 -14.15
N ASN A 385 8.44 18.74 -14.69
CA ASN A 385 9.74 19.16 -14.21
C ASN A 385 9.77 20.67 -13.87
N PRO A 386 9.72 21.04 -12.58
CA PRO A 386 9.72 22.45 -12.18
C PRO A 386 11.00 23.19 -12.57
N MET A 387 12.13 22.50 -12.79
CA MET A 387 13.39 23.14 -13.25
C MET A 387 13.26 23.75 -14.63
N VAL A 388 12.32 23.28 -15.46
CA VAL A 388 12.03 23.86 -16.78
C VAL A 388 11.66 25.34 -16.67
N ARG A 389 10.97 25.74 -15.59
CA ARG A 389 10.60 27.14 -15.36
C ARG A 389 11.81 28.04 -15.10
N MET A 390 12.91 27.48 -14.58
CA MET A 390 14.14 28.24 -14.29
C MET A 390 15.12 28.26 -15.47
N VAL A 391 15.28 27.13 -16.16
CA VAL A 391 16.34 26.93 -17.18
C VAL A 391 15.81 27.13 -18.61
N GLY A 392 14.50 26.99 -18.82
CA GLY A 392 13.85 27.07 -20.14
C GLY A 392 13.81 25.72 -20.87
N LYS A 393 12.70 25.46 -21.60
CA LYS A 393 12.40 24.15 -22.23
C LYS A 393 13.54 23.58 -23.09
N SER A 394 14.18 24.41 -23.91
CA SER A 394 15.23 24.00 -24.84
C SER A 394 16.59 23.76 -24.19
N ALA A 395 16.86 24.32 -23.01
CA ALA A 395 18.16 24.25 -22.36
C ALA A 395 18.27 23.12 -21.32
N VAL A 396 17.15 22.59 -20.82
CA VAL A 396 17.15 21.53 -19.78
C VAL A 396 17.90 20.27 -20.23
N VAL A 397 17.62 19.73 -21.42
CA VAL A 397 18.26 18.49 -21.89
C VAL A 397 19.76 18.68 -22.16
N PRO A 398 20.22 19.73 -22.89
CA PRO A 398 21.65 19.99 -23.06
C PRO A 398 22.40 20.14 -21.72
N VAL A 399 21.86 20.89 -20.77
CA VAL A 399 22.47 21.09 -19.45
C VAL A 399 22.58 19.76 -18.70
N LEU A 400 21.53 18.93 -18.74
CA LEU A 400 21.51 17.61 -18.14
C LEU A 400 22.58 16.67 -18.75
N LEU A 401 22.72 16.67 -20.07
CA LEU A 401 23.71 15.85 -20.76
C LEU A 401 25.15 16.29 -20.43
N VAL A 402 25.43 17.58 -20.53
CA VAL A 402 26.77 18.12 -20.25
C VAL A 402 27.16 17.90 -18.78
N SER A 403 26.25 18.19 -17.84
CA SER A 403 26.49 17.99 -16.41
C SER A 403 26.71 16.52 -16.06
N SER A 404 25.91 15.60 -16.61
CA SER A 404 26.09 14.16 -16.41
C SER A 404 27.47 13.68 -16.87
N PHE A 405 27.87 14.03 -18.10
CA PHE A 405 29.18 13.63 -18.61
C PHE A 405 30.31 14.20 -17.76
N ALA A 406 30.23 15.47 -17.37
CA ALA A 406 31.22 16.11 -16.51
C ALA A 406 31.33 15.40 -15.15
N VAL A 407 30.20 15.13 -14.48
CA VAL A 407 30.16 14.45 -13.17
C VAL A 407 30.72 13.03 -13.28
N GLY A 408 30.25 12.24 -14.26
CA GLY A 408 30.74 10.88 -14.48
C GLY A 408 32.24 10.84 -14.80
N PHE A 409 32.71 11.75 -15.64
CA PHE A 409 34.12 11.84 -16.00
C PHE A 409 34.98 12.28 -14.82
N ILE A 410 34.54 13.25 -14.02
CA ILE A 410 35.29 13.71 -12.83
C ILE A 410 35.38 12.59 -11.80
N LEU A 411 34.27 11.93 -11.45
CA LEU A 411 34.23 10.96 -10.36
C LEU A 411 34.99 9.67 -10.66
N ILE A 412 34.84 9.09 -11.87
CA ILE A 412 35.59 7.87 -12.26
C ILE A 412 37.10 8.14 -12.33
N ASN A 413 37.47 9.39 -12.62
CA ASN A 413 38.86 9.76 -12.88
C ASN A 413 39.56 10.49 -11.73
N ALA A 414 38.81 10.92 -10.72
CA ALA A 414 39.32 11.52 -9.50
C ALA A 414 40.44 10.68 -8.84
N PRO A 415 40.29 9.35 -8.63
CA PRO A 415 41.35 8.55 -8.03
C PRO A 415 42.64 8.47 -8.86
N TYR A 416 42.58 8.69 -10.17
CA TYR A 416 43.78 8.75 -11.03
C TYR A 416 44.50 10.10 -10.95
N ASN A 417 43.76 11.19 -10.72
CA ASN A 417 44.28 12.55 -10.73
C ASN A 417 44.73 13.02 -9.33
N TYR A 418 44.08 12.52 -8.27
CA TYR A 418 44.30 12.92 -6.88
C TYR A 418 44.83 11.76 -6.03
N GLY A 419 45.76 10.96 -6.56
CA GLY A 419 46.46 9.97 -5.76
C GLY A 419 47.20 10.66 -4.61
N GLU A 420 46.72 10.49 -3.38
CA GLU A 420 47.40 10.95 -2.17
C GLU A 420 48.85 10.46 -2.19
N ARG A 421 49.81 11.36 -1.99
CA ARG A 421 51.18 11.00 -1.63
C ARG A 421 51.14 10.39 -0.23
N SER A 422 50.83 9.10 -0.12
CA SER A 422 50.80 8.42 1.17
C SER A 422 52.20 8.40 1.77
N ASP A 423 52.35 8.91 2.99
CA ASP A 423 53.56 8.76 3.78
C ASP A 423 53.92 7.27 3.94
N ARG A 424 55.21 6.98 3.79
CA ARG A 424 55.79 5.64 3.55
C ARG A 424 55.57 4.59 4.65
N ARG A 425 54.78 4.85 5.70
CA ARG A 425 54.72 3.97 6.89
C ARG A 425 53.42 3.20 7.08
N THR A 426 52.26 3.67 6.59
CA THR A 426 51.00 2.89 6.64
C THR A 426 50.03 3.27 5.51
N LEU A 427 49.46 2.28 4.82
CA LEU A 427 48.36 2.48 3.89
C LEU A 427 47.06 2.69 4.70
N SER A 428 46.50 3.90 4.66
CA SER A 428 45.12 4.14 5.09
C SER A 428 44.15 3.22 4.34
N ILE A 429 43.06 2.79 5.00
CA ILE A 429 42.04 1.93 4.38
C ILE A 429 41.49 2.58 3.09
N ARG A 430 41.35 3.92 3.07
CA ARG A 430 40.90 4.67 1.88
C ARG A 430 41.88 4.56 0.71
N SER A 431 43.19 4.70 0.97
CA SER A 431 44.20 4.62 -0.07
C SER A 431 44.39 3.19 -0.58
N ALA A 432 44.23 2.18 0.29
CA ALA A 432 44.21 0.78 -0.11
C ALA A 432 43.04 0.45 -1.05
N ILE A 433 41.84 0.99 -0.79
CA ILE A 433 40.67 0.83 -1.67
C ILE A 433 40.94 1.49 -3.03
N ILE A 434 41.43 2.75 -3.05
CA ILE A 434 41.76 3.46 -4.29
C ILE A 434 42.80 2.69 -5.11
N ALA A 435 43.84 2.16 -4.46
CA ALA A 435 44.85 1.33 -5.09
C ALA A 435 44.24 0.03 -5.66
N ALA A 436 43.34 -0.63 -4.93
CA ALA A 436 42.66 -1.84 -5.40
C ALA A 436 41.83 -1.60 -6.67
N PHE A 437 41.05 -0.51 -6.74
CA PHE A 437 40.29 -0.13 -7.94
C PHE A 437 41.19 0.24 -9.13
N SER A 438 42.30 0.92 -8.87
CA SER A 438 43.30 1.24 -9.89
C SER A 438 43.98 -0.02 -10.46
N ILE A 439 44.39 -0.95 -9.59
CA ILE A 439 44.98 -2.23 -10.00
C ILE A 439 43.93 -3.09 -10.73
N ALA A 440 42.69 -3.14 -10.26
CA ALA A 440 41.61 -3.88 -10.90
C ALA A 440 41.34 -3.39 -12.33
N THR A 441 41.27 -2.06 -12.54
CA THR A 441 41.11 -1.50 -13.90
C THR A 441 42.28 -1.83 -14.83
N GLU A 442 43.51 -1.88 -14.32
CA GLU A 442 44.67 -2.36 -15.09
C GLU A 442 44.61 -3.87 -15.40
N ASN A 443 44.07 -4.69 -14.50
CA ASN A 443 43.87 -6.12 -14.76
C ASN A 443 42.83 -6.37 -15.85
N LEU A 444 41.71 -5.63 -15.83
CA LEU A 444 40.67 -5.70 -16.85
C LEU A 444 41.20 -5.34 -18.24
N LYS A 445 42.12 -4.35 -18.32
CA LYS A 445 42.80 -3.93 -19.56
C LYS A 445 43.70 -5.01 -20.16
N ARG A 446 44.45 -5.72 -19.31
CA ARG A 446 45.43 -6.72 -19.76
C ARG A 446 44.75 -7.96 -20.32
N ARG A 447 43.54 -8.30 -19.85
CA ARG A 447 42.82 -9.54 -20.17
C ARG A 447 41.52 -9.30 -20.94
N LYS A 448 41.60 -8.53 -22.03
CA LYS A 448 40.46 -8.01 -22.81
C LYS A 448 39.41 -9.06 -23.18
N PHE A 449 39.82 -10.22 -23.72
CA PHE A 449 38.89 -11.25 -24.19
C PHE A 449 37.98 -11.77 -23.07
N ARG A 450 38.57 -12.00 -21.90
CA ARG A 450 37.84 -12.49 -20.75
C ARG A 450 36.93 -11.43 -20.15
N THR A 451 37.42 -10.20 -20.05
CA THR A 451 36.60 -9.06 -19.62
C THR A 451 35.36 -8.97 -20.50
N ILE A 452 35.52 -9.07 -21.83
CA ILE A 452 34.41 -9.06 -22.80
C ILE A 452 33.41 -10.19 -22.49
N LEU A 453 33.86 -11.44 -22.38
CA LEU A 453 32.96 -12.58 -22.10
C LEU A 453 32.16 -12.42 -20.80
N VAL A 454 32.83 -12.07 -19.69
CA VAL A 454 32.16 -11.88 -18.40
C VAL A 454 31.19 -10.70 -18.48
N THR A 455 31.60 -9.61 -19.14
CA THR A 455 30.71 -8.46 -19.33
C THR A 455 29.49 -8.83 -20.16
N SER A 456 29.63 -9.57 -21.27
CA SER A 456 28.51 -9.97 -22.12
C SER A 456 27.52 -10.87 -21.40
N ILE A 457 27.97 -11.83 -20.59
CA ILE A 457 27.08 -12.72 -19.82
C ILE A 457 26.23 -11.91 -18.85
N ILE A 458 26.85 -11.02 -18.06
CA ILE A 458 26.12 -10.20 -17.08
C ILE A 458 25.19 -9.22 -17.81
N LEU A 459 25.69 -8.59 -18.88
CA LEU A 459 24.95 -7.63 -19.69
C LEU A 459 23.66 -8.23 -20.26
N ILE A 460 23.74 -9.41 -20.90
CA ILE A 460 22.58 -10.12 -21.45
C ILE A 460 21.59 -10.48 -20.35
N SER A 461 22.10 -10.89 -19.19
CA SER A 461 21.25 -11.34 -18.09
C SER A 461 20.53 -10.19 -17.39
N VAL A 462 21.19 -9.04 -17.25
CA VAL A 462 20.54 -7.81 -16.78
C VAL A 462 19.52 -7.32 -17.81
N ALA A 463 19.83 -7.39 -19.10
CA ALA A 463 18.89 -7.03 -20.16
C ALA A 463 17.66 -7.96 -20.16
N ALA A 464 17.85 -9.27 -19.97
CA ALA A 464 16.77 -10.24 -19.81
C ALA A 464 15.94 -9.96 -18.55
N PHE A 465 16.59 -9.67 -17.42
CA PHE A 465 15.90 -9.27 -16.19
C PHE A 465 15.00 -8.05 -16.42
N ILE A 466 15.51 -7.02 -17.09
CA ILE A 466 14.72 -5.81 -17.35
C ILE A 466 13.60 -6.05 -18.36
N SER A 467 13.80 -6.87 -19.39
CA SER A 467 12.84 -7.02 -20.49
C SER A 467 11.81 -8.14 -20.32
N LEU A 468 12.06 -9.14 -19.46
CA LEU A 468 11.19 -10.31 -19.30
C LEU A 468 10.43 -10.35 -17.98
N THR A 469 10.79 -9.49 -17.02
CA THR A 469 10.06 -9.42 -15.75
C THR A 469 9.03 -8.30 -15.81
N SER A 470 7.86 -8.50 -15.21
CA SER A 470 6.82 -7.48 -15.05
C SER A 470 6.30 -7.50 -13.62
N PHE A 471 6.17 -6.33 -13.02
CA PHE A 471 5.48 -6.14 -11.75
C PHE A 471 4.50 -5.00 -11.95
N SER A 472 3.23 -5.26 -11.66
CA SER A 472 2.19 -4.25 -11.73
C SER A 472 1.33 -4.31 -10.48
N HIS A 473 0.99 -3.13 -10.00
CA HIS A 473 -0.08 -2.95 -9.03
C HIS A 473 -1.32 -2.61 -9.84
N GLU A 474 -2.34 -3.46 -9.77
CA GLU A 474 -3.58 -3.31 -10.53
C GLU A 474 -4.72 -3.07 -9.55
N ARG A 475 -5.50 -2.02 -9.79
CA ARG A 475 -6.76 -1.79 -9.07
C ARG A 475 -7.93 -2.13 -9.96
N GLY A 476 -8.87 -2.93 -9.47
CA GLY A 476 -10.05 -3.28 -10.24
C GLY A 476 -10.94 -4.33 -9.58
N PHE A 477 -11.89 -4.84 -10.36
CA PHE A 477 -12.75 -5.94 -9.98
C PHE A 477 -11.99 -7.26 -9.96
N MET A 478 -11.93 -7.90 -8.80
CA MET A 478 -11.15 -9.11 -8.55
C MET A 478 -12.07 -10.29 -8.24
N SER A 479 -11.59 -11.48 -8.58
CA SER A 479 -12.21 -12.74 -8.19
C SER A 479 -11.15 -13.70 -7.66
N ASP A 480 -11.28 -14.06 -6.38
CA ASP A 480 -10.37 -14.98 -5.71
C ASP A 480 -11.08 -16.28 -5.34
N LYS A 481 -10.47 -17.41 -5.66
CA LYS A 481 -10.98 -18.73 -5.29
C LYS A 481 -10.42 -19.13 -3.92
N ILE A 482 -11.32 -19.28 -2.95
CA ILE A 482 -11.03 -19.69 -1.58
C ILE A 482 -11.49 -21.14 -1.40
N ARG A 483 -10.56 -22.02 -1.04
CA ARG A 483 -10.85 -23.42 -0.69
C ARG A 483 -11.34 -23.50 0.76
N LYS A 484 -12.64 -23.26 0.95
CA LYS A 484 -13.36 -23.42 2.22
C LYS A 484 -14.70 -24.10 1.92
N LYS A 485 -15.22 -24.82 2.90
CA LYS A 485 -16.53 -25.48 2.80
C LYS A 485 -17.62 -24.50 3.25
N ALA A 486 -18.70 -24.41 2.48
CA ALA A 486 -19.90 -23.66 2.84
C ALA A 486 -21.04 -24.62 3.24
N PRO A 487 -21.98 -24.19 4.12
CA PRO A 487 -23.09 -25.04 4.57
C PRO A 487 -24.12 -25.32 3.46
N SER A 488 -24.32 -24.35 2.55
CA SER A 488 -25.21 -24.46 1.40
C SER A 488 -24.67 -23.65 0.22
N GLN A 489 -25.31 -23.77 -0.94
CA GLN A 489 -25.07 -22.86 -2.05
C GLN A 489 -25.77 -21.52 -1.81
N GLY A 490 -25.18 -20.44 -2.29
CA GLY A 490 -25.73 -19.09 -2.17
C GLY A 490 -24.67 -18.00 -2.31
N ILE A 491 -25.13 -16.75 -2.24
CA ILE A 491 -24.30 -15.55 -2.23
C ILE A 491 -24.33 -14.97 -0.82
N PHE A 492 -23.16 -14.80 -0.22
CA PHE A 492 -22.97 -13.98 0.98
C PHE A 492 -22.66 -12.55 0.54
N LEU A 493 -23.39 -11.56 1.05
CA LEU A 493 -23.14 -10.15 0.81
C LEU A 493 -22.87 -9.44 2.14
N PHE A 494 -21.82 -8.64 2.18
CA PHE A 494 -21.59 -7.69 3.27
C PHE A 494 -21.01 -6.38 2.72
N GLN A 495 -21.16 -5.31 3.50
CA GLN A 495 -20.60 -4.02 3.17
C GLN A 495 -19.41 -3.75 4.11
N GLN A 496 -18.27 -3.34 3.56
CA GLN A 496 -17.11 -2.94 4.36
C GLN A 496 -17.44 -1.69 5.19
N SER A 497 -16.66 -1.40 6.23
CA SER A 497 -16.78 -0.14 6.99
C SER A 497 -16.04 1.01 6.32
N ASN A 498 -16.38 2.27 6.64
CA ASN A 498 -15.65 3.45 6.18
C ASN A 498 -14.21 3.42 6.71
N ASN A 499 -14.05 2.88 7.93
CA ASN A 499 -12.76 2.65 8.57
C ASN A 499 -12.52 1.14 8.61
N SER A 500 -12.27 0.54 7.45
CA SER A 500 -12.01 -0.91 7.31
C SER A 500 -10.78 -1.38 8.08
N GLU A 501 -9.83 -0.47 8.38
CA GLU A 501 -8.66 -0.76 9.24
C GLU A 501 -9.05 -1.14 10.68
N VAL A 502 -10.18 -0.61 11.16
CA VAL A 502 -10.65 -0.85 12.54
C VAL A 502 -11.80 -1.83 12.54
N TYR A 503 -12.79 -1.61 11.67
CA TYR A 503 -14.05 -2.35 11.68
C TYR A 503 -14.13 -3.32 10.51
N PRO A 504 -14.33 -4.63 10.76
CA PRO A 504 -14.35 -5.66 9.72
C PRO A 504 -15.57 -5.58 8.78
N PHE A 505 -16.65 -4.92 9.19
CA PHE A 505 -17.85 -4.69 8.37
C PHE A 505 -18.54 -3.39 8.77
N GLY A 506 -19.28 -2.81 7.83
CA GLY A 506 -20.21 -1.71 8.02
C GLY A 506 -21.66 -2.20 7.97
N PRO A 507 -22.64 -1.36 8.34
CA PRO A 507 -24.04 -1.65 8.10
C PRO A 507 -24.30 -1.80 6.60
N VAL A 508 -25.02 -2.84 6.19
CA VAL A 508 -25.58 -2.92 4.83
C VAL A 508 -26.67 -1.85 4.71
N GLU A 509 -26.52 -0.95 3.74
CA GLU A 509 -27.41 0.20 3.57
C GLU A 509 -28.79 -0.21 3.01
N SER A 510 -29.84 0.53 3.38
CA SER A 510 -31.22 0.16 3.06
C SER A 510 -31.50 0.11 1.56
N TYR A 511 -30.87 0.97 0.76
CA TYR A 511 -31.05 0.96 -0.70
C TYR A 511 -30.54 -0.34 -1.35
N VAL A 512 -29.53 -1.00 -0.77
CA VAL A 512 -29.06 -2.32 -1.24
C VAL A 512 -30.13 -3.36 -1.00
N LEU A 513 -30.76 -3.33 0.18
CA LEU A 513 -31.86 -4.22 0.54
C LEU A 513 -33.10 -3.97 -0.34
N ASP A 514 -33.43 -2.71 -0.59
CA ASP A 514 -34.55 -2.32 -1.46
C ASP A 514 -34.31 -2.82 -2.90
N TRP A 515 -33.08 -2.70 -3.40
CA TRP A 515 -32.71 -3.21 -4.72
C TRP A 515 -32.83 -4.74 -4.81
N LEU A 516 -32.32 -5.44 -3.80
CA LEU A 516 -32.43 -6.90 -3.72
C LEU A 516 -33.90 -7.34 -3.66
N SER A 517 -34.76 -6.61 -2.94
CA SER A 517 -36.17 -6.96 -2.79
C SER A 517 -36.97 -6.91 -4.09
N LYS A 518 -36.52 -6.10 -5.07
CA LYS A 518 -37.16 -5.91 -6.37
C LYS A 518 -36.65 -6.88 -7.45
N ASN A 519 -35.70 -7.76 -7.12
CA ASN A 519 -35.03 -8.61 -8.11
C ASN A 519 -35.64 -10.01 -8.17
N ASP A 520 -36.34 -10.31 -9.27
CA ASP A 520 -37.08 -11.57 -9.49
C ASP A 520 -36.18 -12.83 -9.56
N LYS A 521 -34.85 -12.67 -9.69
CA LYS A 521 -33.92 -13.81 -9.72
C LYS A 521 -33.72 -14.46 -8.34
N ILE A 522 -34.09 -13.76 -7.27
CA ILE A 522 -33.86 -14.17 -5.88
C ILE A 522 -35.01 -15.04 -5.38
N ARG A 523 -34.70 -16.29 -5.01
CA ARG A 523 -35.63 -17.21 -4.36
C ARG A 523 -35.74 -16.92 -2.87
N LEU A 524 -34.60 -16.67 -2.23
CA LEU A 524 -34.47 -16.61 -0.77
C LEU A 524 -33.48 -15.51 -0.38
N MET A 525 -33.86 -14.69 0.59
CA MET A 525 -33.03 -13.60 1.13
C MET A 525 -33.11 -13.61 2.65
N SER A 526 -31.98 -13.89 3.31
CA SER A 526 -31.89 -13.87 4.77
C SER A 526 -30.96 -12.78 5.26
N ILE A 527 -31.47 -11.92 6.13
CA ILE A 527 -30.74 -10.79 6.71
C ILE A 527 -30.31 -11.19 8.13
N LEU A 528 -29.03 -11.01 8.44
CA LEU A 528 -28.49 -11.25 9.77
C LEU A 528 -28.07 -9.93 10.42
N LEU A 529 -28.70 -9.63 11.55
CA LEU A 529 -28.38 -8.49 12.38
C LEU A 529 -27.33 -8.91 13.41
N LYS A 530 -26.28 -8.11 13.55
CA LYS A 530 -25.29 -8.26 14.63
C LYS A 530 -25.08 -6.92 15.32
N ASN A 531 -24.69 -6.95 16.58
CA ASN A 531 -24.17 -5.75 17.23
C ASN A 531 -22.94 -5.24 16.48
N PHE A 532 -22.81 -3.91 16.39
CA PHE A 532 -21.60 -3.29 15.86
C PHE A 532 -20.40 -3.65 16.78
N PRO A 533 -19.22 -3.98 16.22
CA PRO A 533 -18.09 -4.44 17.03
C PRO A 533 -17.66 -3.42 18.09
N GLN A 534 -17.56 -3.86 19.35
CA GLN A 534 -17.05 -3.03 20.45
C GLN A 534 -15.53 -2.98 20.38
N VAL A 535 -14.96 -1.79 20.58
CA VAL A 535 -13.51 -1.56 20.56
C VAL A 535 -12.98 -1.48 21.98
N SER A 536 -11.87 -2.18 22.23
CA SER A 536 -11.15 -2.10 23.50
C SER A 536 -10.68 -0.67 23.76
N PRO A 537 -11.00 -0.06 24.92
CA PRO A 537 -10.61 1.33 25.22
C PRO A 537 -9.09 1.56 25.31
N SER A 538 -8.34 0.50 25.64
CA SER A 538 -6.88 0.52 25.83
C SER A 538 -6.32 -0.88 25.58
N PRO A 539 -5.02 -1.03 25.23
CA PRO A 539 -4.40 -2.34 25.01
C PRO A 539 -4.50 -3.34 26.17
N TYR A 540 -4.80 -2.85 27.38
CA TYR A 540 -4.87 -3.66 28.59
C TYR A 540 -6.30 -3.87 29.10
N VAL A 541 -7.30 -3.28 28.45
CA VAL A 541 -8.70 -3.30 28.91
C VAL A 541 -9.55 -3.97 27.83
N PRO A 542 -10.25 -5.08 28.15
CA PRO A 542 -11.10 -5.76 27.17
C PRO A 542 -12.31 -4.88 26.75
N PRO A 543 -12.97 -5.22 25.63
CA PRO A 543 -14.19 -4.56 25.22
C PRO A 543 -15.26 -4.61 26.32
N GLN A 544 -16.04 -3.53 26.46
CA GLN A 544 -17.13 -3.50 27.44
C GLN A 544 -18.30 -4.39 26.97
N PRO A 545 -18.99 -5.08 27.90
CA PRO A 545 -20.21 -5.83 27.59
C PRO A 545 -21.31 -4.90 27.10
N LEU A 546 -22.17 -5.41 26.20
CA LEU A 546 -23.29 -4.67 25.63
C LEU A 546 -24.39 -4.43 26.67
N GLY A 547 -24.53 -5.37 27.60
CA GLY A 547 -25.52 -5.34 28.68
C GLY A 547 -25.51 -6.67 29.43
N ASN A 548 -26.23 -6.71 30.55
CA ASN A 548 -26.37 -7.93 31.33
C ASN A 548 -27.79 -8.47 31.20
N ILE A 549 -27.92 -9.80 31.09
CA ILE A 549 -29.17 -10.49 31.33
C ILE A 549 -29.36 -10.57 32.84
N ILE A 550 -30.55 -10.22 33.32
CA ILE A 550 -30.87 -10.22 34.75
C ILE A 550 -32.04 -11.17 35.00
N ASN A 551 -31.87 -12.06 35.97
CA ASN A 551 -32.99 -12.82 36.52
C ASN A 551 -33.76 -11.91 37.50
N PRO A 552 -35.01 -11.50 37.20
CA PRO A 552 -35.75 -10.54 38.01
C PRO A 552 -36.11 -11.05 39.41
N TYR A 553 -36.07 -12.37 39.62
CA TYR A 553 -36.43 -13.00 40.90
C TYR A 553 -35.23 -13.22 41.82
N LEU A 554 -34.06 -13.53 41.25
CA LEU A 554 -32.84 -13.87 42.01
C LEU A 554 -31.76 -12.78 41.98
N SER A 555 -31.95 -11.71 41.20
CA SER A 555 -30.97 -10.62 40.99
C SER A 555 -29.59 -11.11 40.52
N LEU A 556 -29.53 -12.31 39.94
CA LEU A 556 -28.34 -12.83 39.26
C LEU A 556 -28.22 -12.16 37.90
N SER A 557 -26.97 -11.90 37.48
CA SER A 557 -26.69 -11.24 36.21
C SER A 557 -25.60 -11.95 35.42
N TYR A 558 -25.70 -11.92 34.10
CA TYR A 558 -24.74 -12.52 33.18
C TYR A 558 -24.45 -11.56 32.03
N SER A 559 -23.17 -11.32 31.75
CA SER A 559 -22.72 -10.33 30.77
C SER A 559 -22.87 -10.85 29.34
N VAL A 560 -23.43 -10.02 28.46
CA VAL A 560 -23.58 -10.32 27.02
C VAL A 560 -22.63 -9.44 26.23
N LEU A 561 -21.81 -10.07 25.38
CA LEU A 561 -20.85 -9.40 24.50
C LEU A 561 -21.29 -9.42 23.03
N GLY A 562 -22.20 -10.32 22.66
CA GLY A 562 -22.69 -10.46 21.29
C GLY A 562 -24.21 -10.64 21.21
N VAL A 563 -24.83 -9.99 20.23
CA VAL A 563 -26.25 -10.19 19.91
C VAL A 563 -26.37 -10.57 18.44
N ILE A 564 -27.10 -11.65 18.16
CA ILE A 564 -27.47 -12.09 16.83
C ILE A 564 -28.98 -11.95 16.69
N GLY A 565 -29.43 -11.12 15.74
CA GLY A 565 -30.81 -11.04 15.30
C GLY A 565 -30.98 -11.76 13.98
N LEU A 566 -31.84 -12.78 13.92
CA LEU A 566 -32.03 -13.57 12.70
C LEU A 566 -33.50 -13.80 12.39
N LYS A 567 -33.80 -14.21 11.16
CA LYS A 567 -35.11 -14.75 10.80
C LYS A 567 -35.05 -16.29 10.84
N PRO A 568 -35.64 -16.94 11.87
CA PRO A 568 -35.42 -18.35 12.12
C PRO A 568 -35.75 -19.29 10.96
N SER A 569 -36.85 -19.02 10.24
CA SER A 569 -37.27 -19.84 9.09
C SER A 569 -36.21 -19.91 7.98
N LEU A 570 -35.58 -18.77 7.66
CA LEU A 570 -34.63 -18.66 6.54
C LEU A 570 -33.23 -19.13 6.93
N GLU A 571 -32.73 -18.76 8.11
CA GLU A 571 -31.39 -19.19 8.55
C GLU A 571 -31.31 -20.71 8.79
N THR A 572 -32.43 -21.35 9.15
CA THR A 572 -32.50 -22.81 9.28
C THR A 572 -32.32 -23.50 7.93
N GLU A 573 -32.83 -22.93 6.83
CA GLU A 573 -32.65 -23.48 5.48
C GLU A 573 -31.22 -23.25 4.95
N ILE A 574 -30.63 -22.08 5.21
CA ILE A 574 -29.32 -21.68 4.64
C ILE A 574 -28.15 -22.25 5.45
N ILE A 575 -28.06 -21.94 6.75
CA ILE A 575 -26.89 -22.28 7.58
C ILE A 575 -27.15 -23.41 8.58
N LYS A 576 -28.39 -23.93 8.67
CA LYS A 576 -28.79 -25.02 9.58
C LYS A 576 -28.46 -24.74 11.05
N ILE A 577 -28.60 -23.47 11.45
CA ILE A 577 -28.29 -23.02 12.81
C ILE A 577 -29.18 -23.64 13.89
N ASN A 578 -30.33 -24.21 13.53
CA ASN A 578 -31.22 -24.91 14.46
C ASN A 578 -30.58 -26.12 15.16
N GLN A 579 -29.49 -26.67 14.61
CA GLN A 579 -28.76 -27.82 15.17
C GLN A 579 -27.97 -27.51 16.46
N ILE A 580 -27.92 -26.24 16.87
CA ILE A 580 -27.21 -25.81 18.09
C ILE A 580 -27.94 -26.17 19.39
N ILE A 581 -29.22 -26.56 19.32
CA ILE A 581 -30.02 -26.92 20.50
C ILE A 581 -30.02 -28.45 20.64
N ASP A 582 -29.62 -28.92 21.82
CA ASP A 582 -29.65 -30.34 22.18
C ASP A 582 -31.05 -30.80 22.61
N GLU A 583 -31.34 -32.10 22.44
CA GLU A 583 -32.62 -32.69 22.85
C GLU A 583 -32.85 -32.48 24.36
N GLY A 584 -33.97 -31.84 24.73
CA GLY A 584 -34.31 -31.50 26.11
C GLY A 584 -34.00 -30.06 26.52
N ASN A 585 -33.24 -29.30 25.72
CA ASN A 585 -32.90 -27.90 25.98
C ASN A 585 -33.86 -26.90 25.30
N GLY A 586 -35.10 -27.33 25.00
CA GLY A 586 -36.16 -26.50 24.41
C GLY A 586 -36.24 -26.64 22.90
N ARG A 587 -36.73 -25.58 22.24
CA ARG A 587 -36.86 -25.51 20.76
C ARG A 587 -36.12 -24.31 20.20
N PHE A 588 -35.85 -24.34 18.90
CA PHE A 588 -35.34 -23.16 18.19
C PHE A 588 -36.44 -22.10 18.05
N LEU A 589 -36.04 -20.84 17.85
CA LEU A 589 -36.98 -19.71 17.67
C LEU A 589 -37.83 -19.92 16.41
N GLU A 590 -39.05 -19.42 16.45
CA GLU A 590 -39.95 -19.25 15.30
C GLU A 590 -40.05 -17.76 14.95
N ASP A 591 -40.44 -17.44 13.71
CA ASP A 591 -40.50 -16.05 13.23
C ASP A 591 -41.44 -15.15 14.08
N ASN A 592 -42.45 -15.75 14.72
CA ASN A 592 -43.43 -15.06 15.56
C ASN A 592 -43.00 -14.91 17.05
N ASP A 593 -41.86 -15.47 17.46
CA ASP A 593 -41.38 -15.44 18.84
C ASP A 593 -40.75 -14.09 19.22
N LEU A 594 -41.52 -12.99 19.10
CA LEU A 594 -41.00 -11.62 19.32
C LEU A 594 -40.47 -11.37 20.74
N ASN A 595 -40.97 -12.08 21.74
CA ASN A 595 -40.50 -12.01 23.12
C ASN A 595 -39.60 -13.21 23.51
N GLY A 596 -39.19 -14.02 22.53
CA GLY A 596 -38.35 -15.18 22.72
C GLY A 596 -36.87 -14.83 22.73
N ILE A 597 -36.10 -15.53 23.57
CA ILE A 597 -34.64 -15.42 23.63
C ILE A 597 -33.99 -16.79 23.74
N LEU A 598 -32.89 -16.98 23.00
CA LEU A 598 -32.00 -18.13 23.18
C LEU A 598 -30.74 -17.68 23.90
N ILE A 599 -30.37 -18.44 24.93
CA ILE A 599 -29.20 -18.20 25.77
C ILE A 599 -28.29 -19.43 25.78
N SER A 600 -27.02 -19.25 26.13
CA SER A 600 -26.06 -20.35 26.27
C SER A 600 -26.35 -21.20 27.50
N GLU A 601 -25.85 -22.43 27.53
CA GLU A 601 -25.89 -23.28 28.72
C GLU A 601 -25.19 -22.64 29.93
N GLU A 602 -24.08 -21.94 29.69
CA GLU A 602 -23.31 -21.23 30.71
C GLU A 602 -24.12 -20.08 31.32
N ALA A 603 -24.84 -19.32 30.49
CA ALA A 603 -25.74 -18.27 30.93
C ALA A 603 -26.92 -18.84 31.74
N SER A 604 -27.54 -19.93 31.28
CA SER A 604 -28.64 -20.58 32.00
C SER A 604 -28.21 -21.08 33.39
N LYS A 605 -27.06 -21.76 33.49
CA LYS A 605 -26.50 -22.25 34.76
C LYS A 605 -26.14 -21.10 35.71
N SER A 606 -25.55 -20.02 35.19
CA SER A 606 -25.13 -18.86 35.99
C SER A 606 -26.32 -18.03 36.52
N LEU A 607 -27.40 -17.94 35.72
CA LEU A 607 -28.63 -17.21 36.08
C LEU A 607 -29.65 -18.07 36.84
N ASN A 608 -29.42 -19.38 36.92
CA ASN A 608 -30.34 -20.38 37.46
C ASN A 608 -31.75 -20.28 36.86
N VAL A 609 -31.82 -20.19 35.53
CA VAL A 609 -33.07 -20.07 34.74
C VAL A 609 -33.34 -21.32 33.91
N LYS A 610 -34.60 -21.73 33.85
CA LYS A 610 -35.09 -22.86 33.06
C LYS A 610 -35.90 -22.38 31.85
N LEU A 611 -36.28 -23.32 30.99
CA LEU A 611 -37.17 -23.08 29.86
C LEU A 611 -38.50 -22.47 30.34
N GLY A 612 -38.96 -21.41 29.68
CA GLY A 612 -40.18 -20.69 30.02
C GLY A 612 -40.02 -19.58 31.07
N ASP A 613 -38.86 -19.47 31.72
CA ASP A 613 -38.61 -18.39 32.69
C ASP A 613 -38.46 -17.03 32.00
N LYS A 614 -38.82 -15.96 32.73
CA LYS A 614 -38.70 -14.58 32.26
C LYS A 614 -37.37 -13.98 32.70
N ILE A 615 -36.65 -13.36 31.76
CA ILE A 615 -35.40 -12.65 32.00
C ILE A 615 -35.48 -11.22 31.46
N VAL A 616 -34.71 -10.32 32.06
CA VAL A 616 -34.63 -8.92 31.63
C VAL A 616 -33.32 -8.70 30.89
N PHE A 617 -33.38 -8.19 29.67
CA PHE A 617 -32.20 -7.78 28.90
C PHE A 617 -32.43 -6.41 28.27
N CYS A 618 -31.50 -5.48 28.48
CA CYS A 618 -31.60 -4.08 28.03
C CYS A 618 -32.94 -3.39 28.38
N GLY A 619 -33.51 -3.70 29.56
CA GLY A 619 -34.77 -3.12 30.02
C GLY A 619 -36.04 -3.75 29.43
N MET A 620 -35.92 -4.81 28.63
CA MET A 620 -37.04 -5.56 28.05
C MET A 620 -37.16 -6.96 28.65
N ASN A 621 -38.39 -7.46 28.74
CA ASN A 621 -38.70 -8.79 29.28
C ASN A 621 -38.74 -9.83 28.16
N PHE A 622 -37.95 -10.90 28.29
CA PHE A 622 -37.90 -12.02 27.37
C PHE A 622 -38.24 -13.34 28.06
N THR A 623 -38.75 -14.30 27.30
CA THR A 623 -39.03 -15.66 27.75
C THR A 623 -38.00 -16.60 27.15
N VAL A 624 -37.33 -17.41 27.99
CA VAL A 624 -36.31 -18.36 27.52
C VAL A 624 -37.00 -19.50 26.76
N ILE A 625 -36.84 -19.53 25.43
CA ILE A 625 -37.48 -20.54 24.56
C ILE A 625 -36.58 -21.77 24.37
N GLY A 626 -35.26 -21.55 24.38
CA GLY A 626 -34.29 -22.61 24.18
C GLY A 626 -32.92 -22.21 24.73
N ILE A 627 -32.14 -23.22 25.07
CA ILE A 627 -30.78 -23.10 25.58
C ILE A 627 -29.85 -23.76 24.56
N PHE A 628 -28.91 -23.02 24.01
CA PHE A 628 -28.03 -23.53 22.95
C PHE A 628 -26.68 -23.99 23.50
N ASN A 629 -26.08 -24.95 22.80
CA ASN A 629 -24.76 -25.47 23.09
C ASN A 629 -23.67 -24.55 22.47
N SER A 630 -22.86 -23.94 23.33
CA SER A 630 -21.79 -23.00 22.96
C SER A 630 -20.74 -23.61 22.02
N ALA A 631 -20.44 -24.91 22.16
CA ALA A 631 -19.50 -25.61 21.29
C ALA A 631 -20.07 -25.80 19.87
N LYS A 632 -21.36 -26.18 19.76
CA LYS A 632 -22.03 -26.32 18.46
C LYS A 632 -22.20 -24.98 17.75
N LEU A 633 -22.53 -23.90 18.48
CA LEU A 633 -22.63 -22.56 17.88
C LEU A 633 -21.30 -22.09 17.28
N LYS A 634 -20.17 -22.46 17.88
CA LYS A 634 -18.83 -22.14 17.36
C LYS A 634 -18.55 -22.79 16.01
N GLU A 635 -19.14 -23.96 15.75
CA GLU A 635 -18.97 -24.72 14.50
C GLU A 635 -19.91 -24.26 13.39
N VAL A 636 -20.91 -23.42 13.69
CA VAL A 636 -21.82 -22.85 12.69
C VAL A 636 -21.05 -21.87 11.80
N ILE A 637 -20.79 -22.32 10.59
CA ILE A 637 -20.17 -21.56 9.50
C ILE A 637 -21.24 -20.89 8.65
N ASP A 638 -20.93 -19.69 8.18
CA ASP A 638 -21.74 -18.96 7.22
C ASP A 638 -21.30 -19.27 5.77
N LEU A 639 -21.98 -18.65 4.79
CA LEU A 639 -21.68 -18.85 3.37
C LEU A 639 -20.28 -18.37 2.96
N ASP A 640 -19.64 -17.46 3.71
CA ASP A 640 -18.25 -17.02 3.49
C ASP A 640 -17.19 -18.01 4.05
N GLY A 641 -17.64 -19.12 4.66
CA GLY A 641 -16.80 -20.12 5.30
C GLY A 641 -16.19 -19.67 6.63
N ASN A 642 -16.67 -18.59 7.23
CA ASN A 642 -16.27 -18.13 8.56
C ASN A 642 -17.38 -18.38 9.60
N PRO A 643 -17.06 -18.39 10.91
CA PRO A 643 -18.08 -18.52 11.95
C PRO A 643 -19.13 -17.39 11.93
N VAL A 644 -20.39 -17.74 12.17
CA VAL A 644 -21.52 -16.78 12.23
C VAL A 644 -21.44 -15.79 13.41
N LEU A 645 -20.50 -15.99 14.34
CA LEU A 645 -20.37 -15.24 15.58
C LEU A 645 -20.14 -13.72 15.35
N PRO A 646 -20.58 -12.85 16.29
CA PRO A 646 -20.20 -11.45 16.32
C PRO A 646 -18.69 -11.26 16.54
N LYS A 647 -18.18 -10.08 16.16
CA LYS A 647 -16.77 -9.71 16.34
C LYS A 647 -16.63 -8.58 17.34
N GLU A 648 -15.54 -8.63 18.10
CA GLU A 648 -15.06 -7.57 18.98
C GLU A 648 -13.63 -7.17 18.58
N ILE A 649 -13.21 -5.95 18.90
CA ILE A 649 -11.93 -5.41 18.42
C ILE A 649 -10.99 -5.23 19.62
N PHE A 650 -9.91 -5.99 19.62
CA PHE A 650 -8.83 -5.86 20.59
C PHE A 650 -7.77 -4.90 20.07
N VAL A 651 -7.43 -3.92 20.90
CA VAL A 651 -6.31 -3.02 20.62
C VAL A 651 -5.06 -3.64 21.22
N THR A 652 -3.97 -3.70 20.47
CA THR A 652 -2.65 -4.12 20.97
C THR A 652 -1.64 -3.02 20.62
N SER A 653 -0.61 -2.82 21.43
CA SER A 653 0.48 -1.89 21.11
C SER A 653 1.72 -2.67 20.70
N MET A 654 2.25 -2.40 19.51
CA MET A 654 3.51 -2.94 19.02
C MET A 654 4.38 -1.77 18.53
N ASP A 655 5.56 -1.60 19.12
CA ASP A 655 6.49 -0.50 18.81
C ASP A 655 5.88 0.93 18.86
N GLY A 656 4.90 1.14 19.74
CA GLY A 656 4.20 2.42 19.91
C GLY A 656 3.06 2.66 18.92
N GLN A 657 2.78 1.73 17.99
CA GLN A 657 1.61 1.75 17.13
C GLN A 657 0.48 0.89 17.70
N LEU A 658 -0.74 1.44 17.63
CA LEU A 658 -1.97 0.73 18.01
C LEU A 658 -2.44 -0.14 16.85
N ILE A 659 -2.57 -1.43 17.09
CA ILE A 659 -3.04 -2.44 16.14
C ILE A 659 -4.43 -2.88 16.59
N TYR A 660 -5.42 -2.76 15.70
CA TYR A 660 -6.79 -3.19 15.93
C TYR A 660 -6.97 -4.60 15.37
N THR A 661 -7.27 -5.56 16.25
CA THR A 661 -7.40 -6.98 15.88
C THR A 661 -8.83 -7.45 16.12
N PRO A 662 -9.62 -7.75 15.06
CA PRO A 662 -10.95 -8.30 15.23
C PRO A 662 -10.86 -9.76 15.71
N ARG A 663 -11.63 -10.11 16.74
CA ARG A 663 -11.77 -11.47 17.29
C ARG A 663 -13.25 -11.84 17.38
N TYR A 664 -13.56 -13.13 17.28
CA TYR A 664 -14.93 -13.60 17.52
C TYR A 664 -15.24 -13.55 19.01
N VAL A 665 -16.43 -13.07 19.34
CA VAL A 665 -16.96 -13.11 20.70
C VAL A 665 -17.12 -14.58 21.12
N ALA A 666 -16.80 -14.89 22.38
CA ALA A 666 -16.99 -16.23 22.93
C ALA A 666 -18.48 -16.63 22.84
N PRO A 667 -18.82 -17.83 22.30
CA PRO A 667 -20.21 -18.26 22.08
C PRO A 667 -21.08 -18.21 23.35
N GLU A 668 -20.46 -18.43 24.51
CA GLU A 668 -21.09 -18.42 25.83
C GLU A 668 -21.72 -17.05 26.17
N ASN A 669 -21.15 -15.96 25.64
CA ASN A 669 -21.57 -14.57 25.88
C ASN A 669 -22.44 -14.01 24.74
N VAL A 670 -22.99 -14.88 23.88
CA VAL A 670 -23.86 -14.50 22.76
C VAL A 670 -25.32 -14.78 23.08
N VAL A 671 -26.20 -13.90 22.62
CA VAL A 671 -27.65 -14.08 22.68
C VAL A 671 -28.22 -14.08 21.26
N ILE A 672 -29.20 -14.95 21.01
CA ILE A 672 -29.90 -15.02 19.72
C ILE A 672 -31.36 -14.61 19.91
N LEU A 673 -31.82 -13.70 19.04
CA LEU A 673 -33.16 -13.12 19.01
C LEU A 673 -33.72 -13.15 17.58
N VAL A 674 -35.04 -12.94 17.46
CA VAL A 674 -35.67 -12.63 16.18
C VAL A 674 -35.20 -11.26 15.70
N SER A 675 -34.98 -11.09 14.39
CA SER A 675 -34.46 -9.86 13.76
C SER A 675 -35.25 -8.60 14.14
N GLU A 676 -36.57 -8.68 14.19
CA GLU A 676 -37.44 -7.56 14.57
C GLU A 676 -37.18 -7.11 16.02
N THR A 677 -37.09 -8.07 16.93
CA THR A 677 -36.81 -7.84 18.35
C THR A 677 -35.40 -7.28 18.55
N ALA A 678 -34.41 -7.84 17.85
CA ALA A 678 -33.05 -7.35 17.90
C ALA A 678 -32.94 -5.89 17.46
N SER A 679 -33.67 -5.49 16.41
CA SER A 679 -33.67 -4.11 15.91
C SER A 679 -34.27 -3.08 16.89
N ARG A 680 -35.10 -3.53 17.85
CA ARG A 680 -35.74 -2.69 18.87
C ARG A 680 -34.88 -2.48 20.13
N LEU A 681 -33.78 -3.23 20.27
CA LEU A 681 -32.89 -3.05 21.42
C LEU A 681 -32.24 -1.66 21.41
N PRO A 682 -32.00 -1.03 22.57
CA PRO A 682 -31.28 0.24 22.67
C PRO A 682 -29.75 0.07 22.49
N LEU A 683 -29.36 -0.76 21.51
CA LEU A 683 -27.99 -1.09 21.16
C LEU A 683 -27.75 -0.76 19.68
N LYS A 684 -26.50 -0.47 19.31
CA LYS A 684 -26.13 -0.28 17.90
C LYS A 684 -26.08 -1.64 17.19
N ILE A 685 -27.24 -2.14 16.79
CA ILE A 685 -27.40 -3.37 16.02
C ILE A 685 -27.62 -3.00 14.56
N VAL A 686 -26.88 -3.64 13.67
CA VAL A 686 -26.88 -3.33 12.24
C VAL A 686 -27.08 -4.59 11.43
N VAL A 687 -27.59 -4.44 10.21
CA VAL A 687 -27.53 -5.51 9.22
C VAL A 687 -26.07 -5.76 8.88
N SER A 688 -25.54 -6.89 9.35
CA SER A 688 -24.13 -7.24 9.19
C SER A 688 -23.85 -7.94 7.86
N ARG A 689 -24.80 -8.77 7.40
CA ARG A 689 -24.71 -9.49 6.13
C ARG A 689 -26.08 -9.91 5.61
N VAL A 690 -26.13 -10.20 4.32
CA VAL A 690 -27.31 -10.72 3.61
C VAL A 690 -26.92 -11.99 2.85
N ASN A 691 -27.62 -13.08 3.11
CA ASN A 691 -27.46 -14.32 2.36
C ASN A 691 -28.57 -14.43 1.31
N ILE A 692 -28.19 -14.77 0.09
CA ILE A 692 -29.09 -14.79 -1.07
C ILE A 692 -28.99 -16.16 -1.75
N GLN A 693 -30.14 -16.75 -2.10
CA GLN A 693 -30.21 -17.91 -2.99
C GLN A 693 -31.04 -17.56 -4.22
N THR A 694 -30.54 -17.90 -5.39
CA THR A 694 -31.22 -17.67 -6.67
C THR A 694 -32.08 -18.87 -7.07
N HIS A 695 -33.01 -18.66 -8.01
CA HIS A 695 -33.78 -19.76 -8.59
C HIS A 695 -32.93 -20.73 -9.41
N LYS A 696 -31.92 -20.20 -10.14
CA LYS A 696 -30.96 -20.99 -10.92
C LYS A 696 -29.54 -20.76 -10.42
N VAL A 697 -28.75 -21.82 -10.38
CA VAL A 697 -27.35 -21.79 -9.93
C VAL A 697 -26.48 -20.90 -10.84
N GLU A 698 -26.76 -20.88 -12.13
CA GLU A 698 -26.03 -20.10 -13.14
C GLU A 698 -26.15 -18.58 -12.93
N ASP A 699 -27.25 -18.12 -12.30
CA ASP A 699 -27.49 -16.70 -12.04
C ASP A 699 -26.70 -16.17 -10.84
N MET A 700 -26.09 -17.04 -10.01
CA MET A 700 -25.37 -16.60 -8.81
C MET A 700 -24.12 -15.78 -9.13
N LEU A 701 -23.31 -16.21 -10.12
CA LEU A 701 -22.08 -15.50 -10.49
C LEU A 701 -22.37 -14.12 -11.10
N PRO A 702 -23.25 -13.98 -12.12
CA PRO A 702 -23.58 -12.68 -12.66
C PRO A 702 -24.20 -11.74 -11.63
N LEU A 703 -25.06 -12.25 -10.73
CA LEU A 703 -25.69 -11.44 -9.70
C LEU A 703 -24.68 -10.94 -8.66
N ALA A 704 -23.80 -11.81 -8.18
CA ALA A 704 -22.75 -11.43 -7.23
C ALA A 704 -21.79 -10.39 -7.82
N ARG A 705 -21.37 -10.59 -9.08
CA ARG A 705 -20.58 -9.60 -9.82
C ARG A 705 -21.31 -8.26 -9.94
N ALA A 706 -22.58 -8.27 -10.32
CA ALA A 706 -23.37 -7.05 -10.45
C ALA A 706 -23.50 -6.30 -9.10
N LEU A 707 -23.73 -7.02 -8.00
CA LEU A 707 -23.80 -6.44 -6.66
C LEU A 707 -22.51 -5.74 -6.25
N THR A 708 -21.36 -6.39 -6.44
CA THR A 708 -20.05 -5.83 -6.12
C THR A 708 -19.68 -4.62 -7.00
N LEU A 709 -20.12 -4.58 -8.26
CA LEU A 709 -19.83 -3.49 -9.18
C LEU A 709 -20.82 -2.32 -9.06
N THR A 710 -22.04 -2.55 -8.56
CA THR A 710 -23.08 -1.52 -8.47
C THR A 710 -22.98 -0.70 -7.19
N PHE A 711 -22.59 -1.32 -6.08
CA PHE A 711 -22.69 -0.71 -4.75
C PHE A 711 -21.35 -0.43 -4.10
N GLU A 712 -21.25 0.69 -3.40
CA GLU A 712 -20.01 1.11 -2.76
C GLU A 712 -19.64 0.15 -1.64
N ARG A 713 -18.37 -0.31 -1.64
CA ARG A 713 -17.80 -1.10 -0.54
C ARG A 713 -18.56 -2.40 -0.27
N VAL A 714 -19.34 -2.88 -1.24
CA VAL A 714 -20.01 -4.17 -1.17
C VAL A 714 -19.11 -5.26 -1.70
N GLU A 715 -18.93 -6.30 -0.91
CA GLU A 715 -18.23 -7.51 -1.30
C GLU A 715 -19.18 -8.70 -1.27
N THR A 716 -18.95 -9.64 -2.17
CA THR A 716 -19.79 -10.83 -2.28
C THR A 716 -18.95 -12.10 -2.31
N PHE A 717 -19.44 -13.16 -1.66
CA PHE A 717 -18.87 -14.51 -1.77
C PHE A 717 -19.92 -15.42 -2.39
N VAL A 718 -19.55 -16.15 -3.44
CA VAL A 718 -20.41 -17.14 -4.08
C VAL A 718 -19.93 -18.53 -3.73
N SER A 719 -20.81 -19.32 -3.15
CA SER A 719 -20.46 -20.62 -2.60
C SER A 719 -21.04 -21.75 -3.42
N PHE A 720 -20.16 -22.59 -3.96
CA PHE A 720 -20.44 -23.78 -4.76
C PHE A 720 -19.95 -25.03 -4.04
N GLY A 721 -20.62 -25.43 -2.97
CA GLY A 721 -20.22 -26.60 -2.19
C GLY A 721 -18.86 -26.39 -1.48
N ASP A 722 -17.79 -26.95 -2.04
CA ASP A 722 -16.43 -26.91 -1.47
C ASP A 722 -15.55 -25.77 -2.05
N GLU A 723 -16.07 -24.97 -2.97
CA GLU A 723 -15.40 -23.78 -3.50
C GLU A 723 -16.18 -22.50 -3.16
N ILE A 724 -15.47 -21.48 -2.68
CA ILE A 724 -16.02 -20.14 -2.44
C ILE A 724 -15.27 -19.16 -3.35
N ILE A 725 -16.00 -18.36 -4.10
CA ILE A 725 -15.44 -17.31 -4.97
C ILE A 725 -15.74 -15.96 -4.34
N HIS A 726 -14.70 -15.23 -3.96
CA HIS A 726 -14.80 -13.90 -3.38
C HIS A 726 -14.66 -12.84 -4.47
N PHE A 727 -15.68 -11.98 -4.60
CA PHE A 727 -15.70 -10.82 -5.47
C PHE A 727 -15.57 -9.54 -4.66
N TYR A 728 -14.59 -8.73 -5.02
CA TYR A 728 -14.32 -7.45 -4.38
C TYR A 728 -13.66 -6.49 -5.38
N ILE A 729 -13.73 -5.20 -5.09
CA ILE A 729 -12.94 -4.17 -5.79
C ILE A 729 -11.75 -3.84 -4.91
N GLY A 730 -10.54 -4.05 -5.41
CA GLY A 730 -9.34 -3.83 -4.63
C GLY A 730 -8.08 -3.84 -5.46
N ASP A 731 -6.96 -3.83 -4.73
CA ASP A 731 -5.63 -3.79 -5.30
C ASP A 731 -4.99 -5.19 -5.33
N ARG A 732 -4.34 -5.53 -6.44
CA ARG A 732 -3.61 -6.79 -6.62
C ARG A 732 -2.20 -6.53 -7.13
N PHE A 733 -1.24 -7.22 -6.53
CA PHE A 733 0.12 -7.33 -7.05
C PHE A 733 0.20 -8.47 -8.06
N VAL A 734 0.39 -8.13 -9.33
CA VAL A 734 0.62 -9.09 -10.41
C VAL A 734 2.10 -9.11 -10.74
N SER A 735 2.71 -10.30 -10.71
CA SER A 735 4.11 -10.49 -11.09
C SER A 735 4.24 -11.56 -12.17
N TYR A 736 4.99 -11.25 -13.23
CA TYR A 736 5.35 -12.18 -14.29
C TYR A 736 6.88 -12.25 -14.40
N GLY A 737 7.43 -13.45 -14.61
CA GLY A 737 8.87 -13.64 -14.84
C GLY A 737 9.74 -13.74 -13.58
N PHE A 738 9.16 -13.72 -12.37
CA PHE A 738 9.94 -13.72 -11.13
C PHE A 738 10.68 -15.04 -10.88
N THR A 739 10.03 -16.18 -11.13
CA THR A 739 10.65 -17.50 -10.94
C THR A 739 11.81 -17.70 -11.92
N GLU A 740 11.63 -17.26 -13.15
CA GLU A 740 12.61 -17.32 -14.24
C GLU A 740 13.83 -16.45 -13.92
N MET A 741 13.62 -15.29 -13.30
CA MET A 741 14.69 -14.42 -12.82
C MET A 741 15.59 -15.11 -11.78
N LEU A 742 15.01 -15.86 -10.84
CA LEU A 742 15.80 -16.57 -9.83
C LEU A 742 16.74 -17.60 -10.47
N VAL A 743 16.24 -18.32 -11.48
CA VAL A 743 17.05 -19.28 -12.24
C VAL A 743 18.19 -18.57 -12.99
N LEU A 744 17.88 -17.45 -13.67
CA LEU A 744 18.89 -16.62 -14.36
C LEU A 744 19.97 -16.12 -13.40
N LEU A 745 19.59 -15.61 -12.22
CA LEU A 745 20.53 -15.10 -11.21
C LEU A 745 21.51 -16.19 -10.74
N ILE A 746 21.00 -17.41 -10.52
CA ILE A 746 21.84 -18.53 -10.09
C ILE A 746 22.82 -18.90 -11.22
N LEU A 747 22.33 -19.02 -12.45
CA LEU A 747 23.15 -19.37 -13.62
C LEU A 747 24.24 -18.33 -13.89
N THR A 748 23.94 -17.04 -13.80
CA THR A 748 24.93 -15.97 -13.98
C THR A 748 25.97 -15.99 -12.89
N SER A 749 25.56 -16.12 -11.64
CA SER A 749 26.47 -16.11 -10.49
C SER A 749 27.43 -17.29 -10.54
N LEU A 750 26.94 -18.48 -10.92
CA LEU A 750 27.78 -19.67 -11.14
C LEU A 750 28.77 -19.46 -12.29
N ASN A 751 28.32 -18.92 -13.43
CA ASN A 751 29.21 -18.64 -14.57
C ASN A 751 30.30 -17.60 -14.22
N ILE A 752 29.94 -16.53 -13.52
CA ILE A 752 30.92 -15.55 -13.02
C ILE A 752 31.89 -16.24 -12.04
N GLY A 753 31.39 -17.10 -11.16
CA GLY A 753 32.21 -17.86 -10.24
C GLY A 753 33.23 -18.75 -10.93
N VAL A 754 32.80 -19.54 -11.94
CA VAL A 754 33.69 -20.41 -12.72
C VAL A 754 34.74 -19.58 -13.47
N THR A 755 34.32 -18.52 -14.15
CA THR A 755 35.25 -17.66 -14.88
C THR A 755 36.26 -17.01 -13.93
N MET A 756 35.82 -16.37 -12.84
CA MET A 756 36.67 -15.78 -11.80
C MET A 756 37.60 -16.80 -11.12
N LEU A 757 37.14 -18.02 -10.85
CA LEU A 757 37.99 -19.08 -10.31
C LEU A 757 39.18 -19.37 -11.25
N ASN A 758 38.93 -19.43 -12.56
CA ASN A 758 39.98 -19.65 -13.54
C ASN A 758 41.03 -18.51 -13.57
N SER A 759 40.68 -17.24 -13.25
CA SER A 759 41.72 -16.17 -13.20
C SER A 759 42.63 -16.37 -12.02
N VAL A 760 42.08 -16.79 -10.89
CA VAL A 760 42.87 -16.98 -9.68
C VAL A 760 43.95 -18.05 -9.93
N TYR A 761 43.59 -19.12 -10.65
CA TYR A 761 44.56 -20.17 -11.01
C TYR A 761 45.60 -19.68 -12.03
N GLU A 762 45.18 -19.00 -13.09
CA GLU A 762 46.09 -18.42 -14.09
C GLU A 762 47.05 -17.38 -13.48
N ARG A 763 46.55 -16.56 -12.53
CA ARG A 763 47.29 -15.47 -11.88
C ARG A 763 47.94 -15.88 -10.57
N ARG A 764 48.08 -17.17 -10.29
CA ARG A 764 48.69 -17.68 -9.05
C ARG A 764 50.09 -17.09 -8.81
N ARG A 765 50.91 -16.97 -9.86
CA ARG A 765 52.26 -16.40 -9.75
C ARG A 765 52.22 -14.91 -9.38
N GLU A 766 51.28 -14.15 -9.95
CA GLU A 766 51.10 -12.73 -9.65
C GLU A 766 50.63 -12.50 -8.21
N ILE A 767 49.69 -13.34 -7.72
CA ILE A 767 49.21 -13.32 -6.33
C ILE A 767 50.37 -13.55 -5.35
N VAL A 768 51.24 -14.51 -5.64
CA VAL A 768 52.43 -14.78 -4.83
C VAL A 768 53.38 -13.58 -4.85
N THR A 769 53.60 -12.94 -6.02
CA THR A 769 54.41 -11.72 -6.10
C THR A 769 53.83 -10.58 -5.23
N LEU A 770 52.52 -10.34 -5.30
CA LEU A 770 51.85 -9.31 -4.48
C LEU A 770 52.00 -9.60 -2.98
N SER A 771 51.86 -10.86 -2.56
CA SER A 771 52.09 -11.28 -1.18
C SER A 771 53.55 -11.07 -0.75
N THR A 772 54.53 -11.38 -1.62
CA THR A 772 55.95 -11.15 -1.31
C THR A 772 56.34 -9.68 -1.21
N VAL A 773 55.61 -8.79 -1.88
CA VAL A 773 55.79 -7.32 -1.79
C VAL A 773 55.14 -6.76 -0.51
N GLY A 774 54.37 -7.57 0.22
CA GLY A 774 53.80 -7.21 1.52
C GLY A 774 52.30 -6.91 1.50
N LEU A 775 51.56 -7.24 0.42
CA LEU A 775 50.10 -7.14 0.45
C LEU A 775 49.50 -8.21 1.38
N ASN A 776 48.60 -7.78 2.26
CA ASN A 776 47.81 -8.69 3.10
C ASN A 776 46.86 -9.53 2.22
N PRO A 777 46.63 -10.83 2.50
CA PRO A 777 45.60 -11.63 1.85
C PRO A 777 44.22 -10.94 1.68
N SER A 778 43.80 -10.11 2.63
CA SER A 778 42.56 -9.30 2.53
C SER A 778 42.65 -8.19 1.48
N GLN A 779 43.83 -7.59 1.28
CA GLN A 779 44.06 -6.59 0.23
C GLN A 779 44.08 -7.25 -1.16
N ILE A 780 44.58 -8.49 -1.24
CA ILE A 780 44.57 -9.27 -2.49
C ILE A 780 43.13 -9.66 -2.85
N SER A 781 42.31 -10.12 -1.90
CA SER A 781 40.89 -10.39 -2.17
C SER A 781 40.13 -9.13 -2.56
N ALA A 782 40.44 -7.97 -1.96
CA ALA A 782 39.85 -6.68 -2.33
C ALA A 782 40.09 -6.30 -3.80
N ILE A 783 41.24 -6.67 -4.41
CA ILE A 783 41.50 -6.44 -5.84
C ILE A 783 40.52 -7.24 -6.71
N PHE A 784 40.25 -8.50 -6.38
CA PHE A 784 39.30 -9.33 -7.13
C PHE A 784 37.85 -8.87 -6.95
N VAL A 785 37.47 -8.45 -5.74
CA VAL A 785 36.16 -7.86 -5.49
C VAL A 785 36.00 -6.54 -6.25
N ALA A 786 37.03 -5.70 -6.30
CA ALA A 786 37.02 -4.48 -7.11
C ALA A 786 36.88 -4.78 -8.62
N GLU A 787 37.55 -5.82 -9.15
CA GLU A 787 37.39 -6.28 -10.55
C GLU A 787 35.92 -6.65 -10.85
N ALA A 788 35.31 -7.41 -9.94
CA ALA A 788 33.91 -7.83 -10.01
C ALA A 788 32.92 -6.64 -9.93
N LEU A 789 33.19 -5.66 -9.06
CA LEU A 789 32.35 -4.46 -8.88
C LEU A 789 32.40 -3.51 -10.09
N ILE A 790 33.59 -3.31 -10.67
CA ILE A 790 33.73 -2.47 -11.88
C ILE A 790 32.95 -3.09 -13.04
N ILE A 791 33.10 -4.41 -13.26
CA ILE A 791 32.34 -5.13 -14.28
C ILE A 791 30.84 -5.03 -14.00
N ALA A 792 30.41 -5.28 -12.75
CA ALA A 792 29.01 -5.23 -12.37
C ALA A 792 28.39 -3.86 -12.64
N PHE A 793 29.03 -2.78 -12.21
CA PHE A 793 28.51 -1.43 -12.41
C PHE A 793 28.29 -1.12 -13.91
N ILE A 794 29.28 -1.42 -14.76
CA ILE A 794 29.21 -1.16 -16.20
C ILE A 794 28.15 -2.04 -16.90
N THR A 795 28.04 -3.29 -16.49
CA THR A 795 27.11 -4.25 -17.11
C THR A 795 25.68 -4.07 -16.61
N GLY A 796 25.49 -3.70 -15.34
CA GLY A 796 24.20 -3.33 -14.79
C GLY A 796 23.63 -2.10 -15.47
N SER A 797 24.48 -1.08 -15.70
CA SER A 797 24.06 0.14 -16.36
C SER A 797 23.75 -0.06 -17.84
N LEU A 798 24.66 -0.66 -18.61
CA LEU A 798 24.45 -0.94 -20.03
C LEU A 798 23.38 -2.01 -20.26
N GLY A 799 23.24 -2.96 -19.34
CA GLY A 799 22.24 -4.01 -19.39
C GLY A 799 20.84 -3.46 -19.19
N TYR A 800 20.67 -2.47 -18.31
CA TYR A 800 19.42 -1.74 -18.19
C TYR A 800 19.03 -1.06 -19.51
N LEU A 801 19.98 -0.39 -20.17
CA LEU A 801 19.74 0.25 -21.47
C LEU A 801 19.39 -0.76 -22.56
N LEU A 802 20.12 -1.87 -22.62
CA LEU A 802 19.82 -2.95 -23.57
C LEU A 802 18.47 -3.60 -23.29
N GLY A 803 18.06 -3.71 -22.03
CA GLY A 803 16.72 -4.17 -21.65
C GLY A 803 15.62 -3.23 -22.14
N LEU A 804 15.82 -1.91 -21.99
CA LEU A 804 14.92 -0.90 -22.55
C LEU A 804 14.83 -0.99 -24.08
N ILE A 805 15.98 -1.14 -24.75
CA ILE A 805 16.06 -1.36 -26.20
C ILE A 805 15.32 -2.64 -26.60
N GLY A 806 15.45 -3.69 -25.79
CA GLY A 806 14.78 -4.97 -25.99
C GLY A 806 13.27 -4.84 -26.16
N TYR A 807 12.60 -3.98 -25.38
CA TYR A 807 11.16 -3.75 -25.51
C TYR A 807 10.75 -3.27 -26.91
N TYR A 808 11.50 -2.33 -27.48
CA TYR A 808 11.23 -1.83 -28.84
C TYR A 808 11.48 -2.89 -29.91
N VAL A 809 12.52 -3.72 -29.72
CA VAL A 809 12.87 -4.80 -30.64
C VAL A 809 11.81 -5.91 -30.61
N PHE A 810 11.35 -6.31 -29.42
CA PHE A 810 10.26 -7.29 -29.28
C PHE A 810 8.97 -6.78 -29.89
N PHE A 811 8.70 -5.48 -29.75
CA PHE A 811 7.55 -4.83 -30.37
C PHE A 811 7.65 -4.82 -31.91
N SER A 812 8.78 -4.37 -32.48
CA SER A 812 8.94 -4.27 -33.94
C SER A 812 8.92 -5.63 -34.64
N LEU A 813 9.42 -6.68 -33.97
CA LEU A 813 9.41 -8.05 -34.49
C LEU A 813 8.05 -8.77 -34.32
N SER A 814 7.03 -8.10 -33.78
CA SER A 814 5.70 -8.70 -33.54
C SER A 814 5.74 -10.01 -32.74
N LEU A 815 6.68 -10.17 -31.80
CA LEU A 815 6.64 -11.25 -30.79
C LEU A 815 5.53 -10.91 -29.77
N SER A 816 4.29 -11.05 -30.24
CA SER A 816 3.05 -10.53 -29.64
C SER A 816 2.54 -11.28 -28.41
N THR A 817 3.20 -12.37 -28.00
CA THR A 817 2.76 -13.20 -26.86
C THR A 817 3.28 -12.72 -25.51
N LEU A 818 4.26 -11.81 -25.47
CA LEU A 818 4.84 -11.32 -24.22
C LEU A 818 4.07 -10.09 -23.73
N VAL A 819 3.29 -10.28 -22.66
CA VAL A 819 2.52 -9.23 -21.98
C VAL A 819 3.38 -8.65 -20.84
N VAL A 820 4.35 -7.80 -21.19
CA VAL A 820 5.29 -7.19 -20.22
C VAL A 820 5.11 -5.68 -20.19
N LYS A 821 5.04 -5.11 -18.99
CA LYS A 821 4.91 -3.67 -18.76
C LYS A 821 6.23 -2.95 -19.04
N TYR A 822 6.18 -1.80 -19.72
CA TYR A 822 7.39 -1.03 -20.03
C TYR A 822 7.98 -0.36 -18.78
N LYS A 823 9.26 -0.64 -18.47
CA LYS A 823 9.92 -0.30 -17.20
C LYS A 823 10.76 0.97 -17.25
N VAL A 824 10.07 2.11 -17.26
CA VAL A 824 10.72 3.43 -17.42
C VAL A 824 11.22 4.00 -16.08
N GLU A 825 10.80 3.44 -14.95
CA GLU A 825 11.14 3.97 -13.63
C GLU A 825 12.60 3.71 -13.24
N ALA A 826 13.23 4.70 -12.59
CA ALA A 826 14.62 4.62 -12.11
C ALA A 826 14.82 3.50 -11.09
N ALA A 827 13.78 3.11 -10.36
CA ALA A 827 13.79 1.96 -9.46
C ALA A 827 14.27 0.68 -10.18
N TRP A 828 13.85 0.46 -11.42
CA TRP A 828 14.30 -0.68 -12.22
C TRP A 828 15.78 -0.58 -12.61
N GLY A 829 16.27 0.63 -12.91
CA GLY A 829 17.70 0.86 -13.14
C GLY A 829 18.55 0.60 -11.89
N VAL A 830 18.07 1.02 -10.71
CA VAL A 830 18.71 0.72 -9.42
C VAL A 830 18.69 -0.78 -9.12
N LEU A 831 17.55 -1.46 -9.34
CA LEU A 831 17.44 -2.91 -9.18
C LEU A 831 18.32 -3.67 -10.16
N ALA A 832 18.48 -3.23 -11.41
CA ALA A 832 19.41 -3.81 -12.37
C ALA A 832 20.87 -3.67 -11.92
N LEU A 833 21.25 -2.51 -11.41
CA LEU A 833 22.57 -2.31 -10.80
C LEU A 833 22.77 -3.25 -9.60
N PHE A 834 21.79 -3.30 -8.69
CA PHE A 834 21.85 -4.18 -7.53
C PHE A 834 21.96 -5.65 -7.94
N PHE A 835 21.17 -6.10 -8.90
CA PHE A 835 21.21 -7.44 -9.47
C PHE A 835 22.59 -7.79 -10.02
N SER A 836 23.17 -6.90 -10.83
CA SER A 836 24.51 -7.08 -11.41
C SER A 836 25.60 -7.16 -10.33
N ILE A 837 25.54 -6.28 -9.32
CA ILE A 837 26.49 -6.24 -8.21
C ILE A 837 26.35 -7.49 -7.35
N PHE A 838 25.13 -7.87 -7.01
CA PHE A 838 24.84 -9.03 -6.19
C PHE A 838 25.29 -10.32 -6.87
N SER A 839 24.94 -10.51 -8.16
CA SER A 839 25.35 -11.69 -8.93
C SER A 839 26.87 -11.76 -9.09
N SER A 840 27.53 -10.64 -9.39
CA SER A 840 28.99 -10.57 -9.52
C SER A 840 29.70 -10.83 -8.19
N MET A 841 29.16 -10.31 -7.09
CA MET A 841 29.73 -10.50 -5.76
C MET A 841 29.60 -11.95 -5.28
N ILE A 842 28.44 -12.59 -5.48
CA ILE A 842 28.26 -14.03 -5.21
C ILE A 842 29.25 -14.86 -6.03
N GLY A 843 29.39 -14.57 -7.32
CA GLY A 843 30.36 -15.24 -8.18
C GLY A 843 31.81 -15.03 -7.71
N ALA A 844 32.17 -13.82 -7.28
CA ALA A 844 33.53 -13.47 -6.89
C ALA A 844 33.93 -13.90 -5.46
N LEU A 845 32.97 -14.19 -4.58
CA LEU A 845 33.22 -14.59 -3.18
C LEU A 845 34.11 -15.83 -3.09
N LEU A 846 33.74 -16.95 -3.72
CA LEU A 846 34.52 -18.20 -3.64
C LEU A 846 35.94 -18.06 -4.25
N PRO A 847 36.12 -17.47 -5.44
CA PRO A 847 37.45 -17.22 -6.00
C PRO A 847 38.31 -16.29 -5.14
N SER A 848 37.75 -15.22 -4.61
CA SER A 848 38.51 -14.25 -3.79
C SER A 848 39.03 -14.87 -2.49
N LEU A 849 38.25 -15.73 -1.84
CA LEU A 849 38.69 -16.51 -0.68
C LEU A 849 39.83 -17.47 -1.04
N LYS A 850 39.71 -18.19 -2.16
CA LYS A 850 40.79 -19.06 -2.64
C LYS A 850 42.06 -18.28 -2.98
N ALA A 851 41.95 -17.09 -3.56
CA ALA A 851 43.10 -16.22 -3.85
C ALA A 851 43.82 -15.79 -2.56
N SER A 852 43.06 -15.44 -1.52
CA SER A 852 43.57 -15.11 -0.19
C SER A 852 44.32 -16.30 0.45
N ILE A 853 43.78 -17.51 0.36
CA ILE A 853 44.44 -18.73 0.86
C ILE A 853 45.75 -18.99 0.13
N ILE A 854 45.79 -18.86 -1.20
CA ILE A 854 47.00 -19.03 -2.01
C ILE A 854 48.08 -18.01 -1.63
N ALA A 855 47.68 -16.79 -1.24
CA ALA A 855 48.58 -15.73 -0.84
C ALA A 855 49.23 -15.94 0.54
N THR A 856 48.80 -16.93 1.31
CA THR A 856 49.30 -17.19 2.67
C THR A 856 50.34 -18.33 2.66
N PRO A 857 51.65 -18.03 2.54
CA PRO A 857 52.68 -19.05 2.29
C PRO A 857 52.91 -20.05 3.42
N SER A 858 52.50 -19.73 4.66
CA SER A 858 52.73 -20.57 5.85
C SER A 858 51.98 -21.91 5.82
N LEU A 859 50.81 -21.98 5.16
CA LEU A 859 50.00 -23.20 5.07
C LEU A 859 50.54 -24.24 4.08
N LEU A 860 51.41 -23.84 3.13
CA LEU A 860 51.86 -24.72 2.04
C LEU A 860 53.20 -25.46 2.32
N ARG A 861 53.90 -25.18 3.43
CA ARG A 861 55.17 -25.89 3.74
C ARG A 861 54.90 -27.19 4.51
N ARG A 862 54.57 -28.27 3.78
CA ARG A 862 54.54 -29.65 4.28
C ARG A 862 55.82 -29.92 5.09
N PHE A 863 55.67 -30.20 6.39
CA PHE A 863 56.76 -30.74 7.20
C PHE A 863 57.01 -32.17 6.78
N MET A 864 58.06 -32.45 6.03
CA MET A 864 58.52 -33.82 5.80
C MET A 864 59.63 -34.11 6.78
N ILE A 865 59.40 -35.05 7.71
CA ILE A 865 60.47 -35.64 8.50
C ILE A 865 61.29 -36.53 7.54
N PRO A 866 62.63 -36.43 7.51
CA PRO A 866 63.48 -37.29 6.69
C PRO A 866 63.15 -38.78 6.91
N ARG A 867 63.26 -39.62 5.87
CA ARG A 867 62.95 -41.07 5.96
C ARG A 867 63.89 -41.85 6.90
N GLU A 868 65.01 -41.27 7.32
CA GLU A 868 66.07 -41.88 8.16
C GLU A 868 65.67 -42.14 9.64
N VAL A 869 64.39 -42.06 9.99
CA VAL A 869 63.89 -42.21 11.37
C VAL A 869 63.80 -43.69 11.83
N GLU A 870 63.96 -44.66 10.92
CA GLU A 870 63.79 -46.08 11.27
C GLU A 870 65.01 -46.70 11.97
N GLU A 871 66.21 -46.13 11.85
CA GLU A 871 67.45 -46.79 12.33
C GLU A 871 68.13 -46.13 13.56
N LYS A 872 67.72 -44.92 13.98
CA LYS A 872 68.34 -44.23 15.12
C LYS A 872 67.46 -44.23 16.38
N GLU A 873 68.06 -44.44 17.56
CA GLU A 873 67.35 -44.37 18.85
C GLU A 873 66.91 -42.95 19.22
N GLU A 874 67.60 -41.91 18.73
CA GLU A 874 67.28 -40.51 18.97
C GLU A 874 67.15 -39.76 17.64
N CYS A 875 66.02 -39.07 17.44
CA CYS A 875 65.75 -38.28 16.24
C CYS A 875 65.98 -36.80 16.54
N CYS A 876 66.93 -36.17 15.86
CA CYS A 876 67.16 -34.74 15.93
C CYS A 876 66.40 -34.04 14.81
N VAL A 877 65.53 -33.11 15.19
CA VAL A 877 64.73 -32.28 14.28
C VAL A 877 65.14 -30.83 14.46
N GLU A 878 65.61 -30.20 13.38
CA GLU A 878 65.89 -28.77 13.37
C GLU A 878 64.55 -28.01 13.37
N ILE A 879 64.33 -27.13 14.36
CA ILE A 879 63.16 -26.27 14.40
C ILE A 879 63.39 -25.15 13.37
N PRO A 880 62.41 -24.86 12.48
CA PRO A 880 62.60 -23.90 11.39
C PRO A 880 62.52 -22.43 11.87
N ILE A 881 63.31 -22.08 12.89
CA ILE A 881 63.52 -20.73 13.40
C ILE A 881 65.04 -20.49 13.46
N LYS A 882 65.49 -19.37 12.90
CA LYS A 882 66.88 -18.94 12.97
C LYS A 882 66.93 -17.61 13.69
N ILE A 883 67.64 -17.55 14.81
CA ILE A 883 67.72 -16.37 15.65
C ILE A 883 69.14 -15.81 15.54
N ILE A 884 69.24 -14.49 15.30
CA ILE A 884 70.52 -13.80 15.08
C ILE A 884 71.00 -13.16 16.39
N ASP A 885 70.10 -12.52 17.13
CA ASP A 885 70.42 -11.83 18.38
C ASP A 885 70.36 -12.79 19.59
N SER A 886 71.32 -12.68 20.51
CA SER A 886 71.33 -13.45 21.75
C SER A 886 70.21 -13.03 22.70
N LYS A 887 69.73 -11.78 22.63
CA LYS A 887 68.57 -11.32 23.42
C LYS A 887 67.27 -11.95 22.96
N GLU A 888 67.00 -11.92 21.65
CA GLU A 888 65.84 -12.60 21.04
C GLU A 888 65.84 -14.10 21.33
N LEU A 889 67.03 -14.72 21.37
CA LEU A 889 67.17 -16.13 21.72
C LEU A 889 66.73 -16.40 23.16
N LEU A 890 67.15 -15.57 24.11
CA LEU A 890 66.73 -15.69 25.52
C LEU A 890 65.22 -15.48 25.68
N ASP A 891 64.64 -14.52 24.96
CA ASP A 891 63.19 -14.27 24.97
C ASP A 891 62.40 -15.45 24.38
N PHE A 892 62.90 -16.04 23.29
CA PHE A 892 62.33 -17.26 22.72
C PHE A 892 62.38 -18.44 23.70
N ILE A 893 63.53 -18.66 24.38
CA ILE A 893 63.70 -19.74 25.36
C ILE A 893 62.73 -19.57 26.53
N ARG A 894 62.63 -18.35 27.09
CA ARG A 894 61.69 -18.05 28.18
C ARG A 894 60.24 -18.25 27.73
N PHE A 895 59.90 -17.87 26.50
CA PHE A 895 58.56 -18.08 25.95
C PHE A 895 58.22 -19.57 25.85
N ILE A 896 59.12 -20.37 25.26
CA ILE A 896 58.92 -21.82 25.13
C ILE A 896 58.84 -22.48 26.50
N GLU A 897 59.70 -22.11 27.46
CA GLU A 897 59.64 -22.63 28.83
C GLU A 897 58.30 -22.29 29.50
N ALA A 898 57.87 -21.02 29.42
CA ALA A 898 56.61 -20.57 30.03
C ALA A 898 55.41 -21.34 29.45
N ARG A 899 55.37 -21.55 28.13
CA ARG A 899 54.33 -22.35 27.48
C ARG A 899 54.40 -23.81 27.88
N LEU A 900 55.58 -24.44 27.88
CA LEU A 900 55.73 -25.83 28.32
C LEU A 900 55.27 -26.03 29.77
N ARG A 901 55.53 -25.07 30.66
CA ARG A 901 55.03 -25.09 32.05
C ARG A 901 53.52 -24.91 32.16
N GLU A 902 52.89 -24.19 31.24
CA GLU A 902 51.43 -24.08 31.16
C GLU A 902 50.78 -25.43 30.84
N TYR A 903 51.35 -26.18 29.90
CA TYR A 903 50.93 -27.55 29.56
C TYR A 903 51.32 -28.60 30.62
N SER A 904 52.04 -28.21 31.68
CA SER A 904 52.28 -29.05 32.86
C SER A 904 51.17 -28.94 33.91
N LYS A 905 50.22 -28.00 33.75
CA LYS A 905 49.11 -27.83 34.70
C LYS A 905 48.08 -28.97 34.55
N PRO A 906 47.40 -29.39 35.64
CA PRO A 906 46.43 -30.51 35.61
C PRO A 906 45.22 -30.30 34.68
N SER A 907 44.99 -29.07 34.22
CA SER A 907 43.88 -28.68 33.34
C SER A 907 44.01 -29.16 31.89
N CYS A 908 45.20 -29.58 31.45
CA CYS A 908 45.45 -30.03 30.08
C CYS A 908 45.42 -31.56 30.00
N ILE A 909 44.23 -32.12 29.69
CA ILE A 909 43.98 -33.58 29.73
C ILE A 909 44.46 -34.27 28.46
N GLU A 910 44.37 -33.62 27.29
CA GLU A 910 44.74 -34.23 26.00
C GLU A 910 46.22 -34.04 25.63
N GLU A 911 46.83 -32.89 25.93
CA GLU A 911 48.26 -32.65 25.67
C GLU A 911 48.94 -32.25 26.97
N ARG A 912 49.82 -33.10 27.49
CA ARG A 912 50.46 -32.88 28.79
C ARG A 912 51.98 -32.90 28.68
N VAL A 913 52.61 -31.93 29.33
CA VAL A 913 54.07 -31.84 29.44
C VAL A 913 54.47 -32.12 30.89
N ASP A 914 55.36 -33.08 31.11
CA ASP A 914 55.90 -33.40 32.44
C ASP A 914 57.40 -33.09 32.49
N TYR A 915 57.94 -32.79 33.68
CA TYR A 915 59.39 -32.63 33.93
C TYR A 915 60.10 -31.57 33.05
N VAL A 916 59.62 -30.33 33.03
CA VAL A 916 60.30 -29.23 32.35
C VAL A 916 61.49 -28.75 33.20
N LYS A 917 62.71 -28.90 32.66
CA LYS A 917 63.94 -28.42 33.31
C LYS A 917 64.81 -27.66 32.31
N LEU A 918 65.12 -26.41 32.64
CA LEU A 918 66.12 -25.59 31.94
C LEU A 918 67.50 -25.84 32.59
N GLU A 919 68.50 -26.19 31.79
CA GLU A 919 69.89 -26.38 32.21
C GLU A 919 70.80 -25.50 31.33
N GLY A 920 71.81 -24.84 31.92
CA GLY A 920 72.75 -23.97 31.21
C GLY A 920 72.91 -22.59 31.86
N ASP A 921 73.93 -21.85 31.44
CA ASP A 921 74.19 -20.48 31.89
C ASP A 921 73.61 -19.48 30.86
N GLU A 922 72.80 -18.52 31.31
CA GLU A 922 72.23 -17.48 30.45
C GLU A 922 73.32 -16.60 29.80
N SER A 923 74.51 -16.53 30.41
CA SER A 923 75.67 -15.81 29.87
C SER A 923 76.31 -16.52 28.68
N ASN A 924 76.10 -17.84 28.54
CA ASN A 924 76.56 -18.65 27.42
C ASN A 924 75.38 -19.36 26.72
N PRO A 925 74.75 -18.72 25.71
CA PRO A 925 73.53 -19.22 25.09
C PRO A 925 73.64 -20.60 24.44
N GLU A 926 74.83 -21.06 24.07
CA GLU A 926 75.05 -22.41 23.51
C GLU A 926 74.94 -23.52 24.58
N SER A 927 75.06 -23.16 25.86
CA SER A 927 74.93 -24.09 26.98
C SER A 927 73.48 -24.36 27.39
N LEU A 928 72.53 -23.54 26.93
CA LEU A 928 71.12 -23.64 27.29
C LEU A 928 70.44 -24.85 26.64
N ARG A 929 69.78 -25.66 27.48
CA ARG A 929 69.03 -26.85 27.09
C ARG A 929 67.72 -26.93 27.88
N ILE A 930 66.60 -27.21 27.19
CA ILE A 930 65.31 -27.50 27.82
C ILE A 930 65.03 -28.99 27.67
N LYS A 931 64.96 -29.70 28.80
CA LYS A 931 64.52 -31.10 28.86
C LYS A 931 63.06 -31.16 29.30
N PHE A 932 62.26 -31.96 28.62
CA PHE A 932 60.85 -32.18 28.97
C PHE A 932 60.35 -33.53 28.46
N TYR A 933 59.32 -34.07 29.11
CA TYR A 933 58.54 -35.20 28.61
C TYR A 933 57.22 -34.71 28.03
N TYR A 934 56.83 -35.24 26.89
CA TYR A 934 55.55 -34.92 26.24
C TYR A 934 54.65 -36.17 26.23
N LYS A 935 53.36 -35.96 26.50
CA LYS A 935 52.29 -36.95 26.54
C LYS A 935 51.07 -36.46 25.74
N TYR A 936 50.49 -37.33 24.91
CA TYR A 936 49.37 -36.98 24.03
C TYR A 936 48.23 -38.02 24.07
N GLY A 937 47.06 -37.62 24.56
CA GLY A 937 45.81 -38.38 24.57
C GLY A 937 45.75 -39.51 25.60
N SER A 938 44.78 -40.43 25.41
CA SER A 938 44.66 -41.68 26.18
C SER A 938 45.71 -42.72 25.79
N SER A 939 46.30 -42.59 24.60
CA SER A 939 47.52 -43.28 24.20
C SER A 939 48.69 -42.66 24.95
N ASN A 940 49.39 -43.41 25.81
CA ASN A 940 50.55 -42.92 26.57
C ASN A 940 51.78 -42.62 25.67
N VAL A 941 51.65 -41.76 24.64
CA VAL A 941 52.73 -41.31 23.76
C VAL A 941 53.76 -40.58 24.60
N ASN A 942 54.73 -41.32 25.13
CA ASN A 942 55.76 -40.79 25.99
C ASN A 942 57.01 -40.52 25.15
N THR A 943 57.34 -39.25 24.94
CA THR A 943 58.61 -38.84 24.35
C THR A 943 59.47 -38.13 25.37
N ARG A 944 60.76 -38.48 25.40
CA ARG A 944 61.79 -37.75 26.13
C ARG A 944 62.44 -36.79 25.16
N ASN A 945 62.35 -35.50 25.46
CA ASN A 945 62.76 -34.46 24.54
C ASN A 945 63.82 -33.58 25.18
N ASN A 946 64.77 -33.17 24.35
CA ASN A 946 65.81 -32.24 24.74
C ASN A 946 66.02 -31.23 23.61
N LEU A 947 65.68 -29.99 23.90
CA LEU A 947 65.81 -28.85 23.01
C LEU A 947 67.11 -28.14 23.35
N PHE A 948 68.04 -28.05 22.40
CA PHE A 948 69.38 -27.51 22.60
C PHE A 948 69.76 -26.61 21.43
N ILE A 949 70.70 -25.71 21.68
CA ILE A 949 71.10 -24.69 20.72
C ILE A 949 72.47 -25.03 20.15
N THR A 950 72.60 -24.83 18.84
CA THR A 950 73.87 -24.93 18.12
C THR A 950 74.06 -23.68 17.28
N LYS A 951 75.30 -23.24 17.10
CA LYS A 951 75.62 -22.10 16.24
C LYS A 951 76.03 -22.58 14.86
N ASP A 952 75.36 -22.08 13.83
CA ASP A 952 75.71 -22.38 12.43
C ASP A 952 77.00 -21.62 12.02
N LYS A 953 77.66 -22.04 10.93
CA LYS A 953 78.90 -21.45 10.41
C LYS A 953 78.79 -19.93 10.11
N ARG A 954 77.58 -19.40 10.05
CA ARG A 954 77.26 -17.97 9.82
C ARG A 954 76.99 -17.18 11.11
N GLY A 955 77.21 -17.77 12.27
CA GLY A 955 77.01 -17.12 13.57
C GLY A 955 75.56 -17.06 14.06
N THR A 956 74.61 -17.65 13.33
CA THR A 956 73.19 -17.70 13.70
C THR A 956 72.90 -18.87 14.65
N TYR A 957 72.07 -18.64 15.66
CA TYR A 957 71.62 -19.69 16.57
C TYR A 957 70.53 -20.53 15.92
N VAL A 958 70.75 -21.84 15.92
CA VAL A 958 69.85 -22.87 15.40
C VAL A 958 69.39 -23.73 16.57
N ILE A 959 68.08 -23.95 16.64
CA ILE A 959 67.46 -24.69 17.74
C ILE A 959 67.13 -26.09 17.25
N ASN A 960 67.73 -27.08 17.91
CA ASN A 960 67.56 -28.49 17.60
C ASN A 960 66.76 -29.18 18.69
N LEU A 961 65.79 -29.98 18.27
CA LEU A 961 64.97 -30.81 19.15
C LEU A 961 65.37 -32.27 18.97
N SER A 962 66.02 -32.84 19.98
CA SER A 962 66.22 -34.29 20.08
C SER A 962 64.99 -34.94 20.71
N ILE A 963 64.44 -35.95 20.04
CA ILE A 963 63.24 -36.68 20.43
C ILE A 963 63.59 -38.17 20.54
N ARG A 964 63.36 -38.75 21.72
CA ARG A 964 63.44 -40.18 21.96
C ARG A 964 62.06 -40.71 22.33
N SER A 965 61.53 -41.62 21.52
CA SER A 965 60.25 -42.26 21.82
C SER A 965 60.43 -43.42 22.78
N LEU A 966 59.64 -43.46 23.85
CA LEU A 966 59.62 -44.54 24.85
C LEU A 966 58.63 -45.67 24.49
N LEU A 967 57.95 -45.56 23.35
CA LEU A 967 56.95 -46.52 22.85
C LEU A 967 57.29 -47.01 21.42
N PRO A 968 56.81 -48.21 21.02
CA PRO A 968 57.15 -48.85 19.75
C PRO A 968 56.72 -48.07 18.49
N ALA A 969 55.69 -47.22 18.57
CA ALA A 969 55.22 -46.38 17.47
C ALA A 969 56.09 -45.12 17.22
N LYS A 970 57.41 -45.30 17.06
CA LYS A 970 58.43 -44.24 17.05
C LYS A 970 58.09 -43.07 16.10
N ARG A 971 57.66 -43.35 14.87
CA ARG A 971 57.45 -42.32 13.84
C ARG A 971 56.27 -41.38 14.15
N ILE A 972 55.16 -41.93 14.63
CA ILE A 972 53.97 -41.14 14.96
C ILE A 972 54.26 -40.26 16.19
N ASN A 973 54.93 -40.84 17.19
CA ASN A 973 55.28 -40.16 18.44
C ASN A 973 56.27 -39.00 18.21
N VAL A 974 57.27 -39.22 17.36
CA VAL A 974 58.23 -38.18 16.95
C VAL A 974 57.54 -37.08 16.16
N TRP A 975 56.63 -37.43 15.24
CA TRP A 975 55.89 -36.46 14.44
C TRP A 975 54.98 -35.58 15.30
N GLN A 976 54.21 -36.17 16.23
CA GLN A 976 53.33 -35.42 17.13
C GLN A 976 54.11 -34.45 18.01
N THR A 977 55.25 -34.89 18.58
CA THR A 977 56.09 -34.04 19.43
C THR A 977 56.72 -32.89 18.63
N ALA A 978 57.22 -33.17 17.42
CA ALA A 978 57.78 -32.14 16.55
C ALA A 978 56.70 -31.14 16.08
N ALA A 979 55.48 -31.62 15.79
CA ALA A 979 54.35 -30.77 15.44
C ALA A 979 53.91 -29.87 16.61
N PHE A 980 53.91 -30.39 17.83
CA PHE A 980 53.61 -29.62 19.05
C PHE A 980 54.58 -28.46 19.25
N ILE A 981 55.89 -28.72 19.25
CA ILE A 981 56.90 -27.66 19.42
C ILE A 981 56.87 -26.66 18.26
N ARG A 982 56.59 -27.12 17.04
CA ARG A 982 56.41 -26.22 15.89
C ARG A 982 55.20 -25.31 16.08
N ARG A 983 54.09 -25.80 16.61
CA ARG A 983 52.89 -25.00 16.92
C ARG A 983 53.24 -23.86 17.88
N LEU A 984 53.96 -24.16 18.96
CA LEU A 984 54.44 -23.15 19.92
C LEU A 984 55.40 -22.14 19.27
N THR A 985 56.27 -22.60 18.38
CA THR A 985 57.19 -21.72 17.63
C THR A 985 56.44 -20.78 16.67
N LEU A 986 55.36 -21.25 16.03
CA LEU A 986 54.49 -20.42 15.20
C LEU A 986 53.74 -19.39 16.04
N GLU A 987 53.26 -19.78 17.22
CA GLU A 987 52.60 -18.86 18.15
C GLU A 987 53.54 -17.73 18.61
N TYR A 988 54.81 -18.03 18.87
CA TYR A 988 55.83 -17.01 19.16
C TYR A 988 55.95 -15.99 18.01
N THR A 989 56.07 -16.48 16.78
CA THR A 989 56.26 -15.63 15.59
C THR A 989 55.01 -14.82 15.21
N GLU A 990 53.80 -15.31 15.48
CA GLU A 990 52.58 -14.52 15.36
C GLU A 990 52.50 -13.42 16.42
N ARG A 991 52.90 -13.72 17.66
CA ARG A 991 52.82 -12.76 18.76
C ARG A 991 53.83 -11.61 18.63
N GLU A 992 55.02 -11.86 18.09
CA GLU A 992 55.96 -10.77 17.76
C GLU A 992 55.45 -9.88 16.62
N LYS A 993 54.76 -10.45 15.61
CA LYS A 993 54.11 -9.67 14.54
C LYS A 993 52.94 -8.80 15.02
N ILE A 994 52.41 -9.04 16.22
CA ILE A 994 51.34 -8.24 16.85
C ILE A 994 51.92 -7.12 17.74
N LYS A 995 53.20 -7.20 18.12
CA LYS A 995 53.91 -6.16 18.89
C LYS A 995 54.64 -5.13 17.99
N ILE A 996 54.60 -5.30 16.67
CA ILE A 996 55.13 -4.40 15.63
C ILE A 996 53.94 -3.93 14.78
#